data_AF-A0A7X7U5E3-F1
#
_entry.id   AF-A0A7X7U5E3-F1
#
_cell.length_a   1.000
_cell.length_b   1.000
_cell.length_c   1.000
_cell.angle_alpha   90.00
_cell.angle_beta   90.00
_cell.angle_gamma   90.00
#
_symmetry.space_group_name_H-M   'P 1'
#
loop_
_entity.id
_entity.type
_entity.pdbx_description
1 polymer ?
#
loop_
_entity_poly.entity_id
_entity_poly.type
_entity_poly.pdbx_seq_one_letter_code
_entity_poly.pdbx_strand_id
1 'polypeptide(L)'
;MTASPLREIVLPEADKQPVVLDLATGELIPLPPVGPEPEKILKVFRETGKGDFLYDVDLDDRTLIFLRDVKSMPPGEETGEPSVTGHLIRNLPETITVITKEGRRYEVTILAADDKSCTLRYSQIPADRGVSGGAPVEPEKADGALELRIVPTWNELAPETVAEYRKSLAEERTPPDSRYLWFAVRAGTNLPPAAVTEMHAGKLWLLVHNTDPLIMVSSQGWRLAHADRATDQSGRPMVRLEFDSAGAERLLQLTKANNNHPLAIIVNGVVVSAPSVSSEGTGVSQALILGNFTEQEVEDLIEVLRKDINRQSAPPDAGWADLGEPIPPDANDARTLAPDVVLDGIGQDVEGKMFVSSIRDLDATVGREYRFVIRWKDGRVQEPRYRTTVDRFGRRLWEKFTFDTWYNDRQIESIRLQSRPVQEERGPAIPSPKDEITIAAGTVRPAPSMIAPPGRYAVSFDGQGDYLYIPDSESLRKPQSLVVEMWMKPQFGPGPYDHRPLWALLGKGAALGTGRVRPLGFGLAMYKDDSQPDFVFTDRCESFERGLRGVDTGWKLSEGWLHVSETFGDYIPAPGHPLVIGRFLIPSADPLSGQIAEIRVWDGTKAPDIRQYEGKALTGDEPGLVACWTFEEGGGQIAHDISPNANHARLGSSVGPDDADPTWVDLSADLL
;
A
#
# COMPACT_ATOMS: atom_id res chain seq x y z
N MET A 1 25.71 43.01 -5.15
CA MET A 1 25.44 42.75 -3.72
C MET A 1 26.56 41.86 -3.20
N THR A 2 27.18 42.21 -2.08
CA THR A 2 28.35 41.54 -1.50
C THR A 2 28.01 40.11 -1.07
N ALA A 3 28.77 39.12 -1.54
CA ALA A 3 28.65 37.73 -1.10
C ALA A 3 28.83 37.65 0.43
N SER A 4 27.95 36.92 1.11
CA SER A 4 28.09 36.70 2.55
C SER A 4 29.41 35.96 2.83
N PRO A 5 30.20 36.39 3.84
CA PRO A 5 31.51 35.81 4.10
C PRO A 5 31.37 34.34 4.54
N LEU A 6 32.17 33.47 3.92
CA LEU A 6 32.33 32.07 4.32
C LEU A 6 32.97 32.03 5.73
N ARG A 7 32.37 31.27 6.65
CA ARG A 7 32.82 31.16 8.04
C ARG A 7 33.17 29.72 8.36
N GLU A 8 34.18 29.52 9.19
CA GLU A 8 34.61 28.21 9.68
C GLU A 8 34.63 28.24 11.21
N ILE A 9 34.07 27.20 11.84
CA ILE A 9 33.90 27.13 13.29
C ILE A 9 34.04 25.70 13.80
N VAL A 10 34.51 25.57 15.04
CA VAL A 10 34.60 24.30 15.76
C VAL A 10 33.56 24.31 16.87
N LEU A 11 32.59 23.41 16.78
CA LEU A 11 31.51 23.23 17.75
C LEU A 11 31.90 22.07 18.68
N PRO A 12 32.16 22.29 19.97
CA PRO A 12 32.49 21.22 20.90
C PRO A 12 31.27 20.34 21.18
N GLU A 13 31.54 19.10 21.61
CA GLU A 13 30.52 18.14 22.01
C GLU A 13 29.76 18.62 23.27
N ALA A 14 28.44 18.39 23.27
CA ALA A 14 27.46 18.97 24.19
C ALA A 14 27.69 18.60 25.66
N ASP A 15 28.01 17.35 25.96
CA ASP A 15 28.27 16.88 27.33
C ASP A 15 29.57 17.44 27.91
N LYS A 16 30.57 17.69 27.06
CA LYS A 16 31.84 18.30 27.48
C LYS A 16 31.72 19.80 27.67
N GLN A 17 31.09 20.49 26.72
CA GLN A 17 30.93 21.93 26.75
C GLN A 17 29.61 22.33 26.07
N PRO A 18 28.52 22.56 26.84
CA PRO A 18 27.19 22.74 26.27
C PRO A 18 27.08 24.15 25.66
N VAL A 19 27.33 24.25 24.36
CA VAL A 19 27.24 25.49 23.59
C VAL A 19 26.46 25.27 22.30
N VAL A 20 25.80 26.32 21.84
CA VAL A 20 25.02 26.29 20.59
C VAL A 20 25.53 27.37 19.65
N LEU A 21 25.64 27.03 18.37
CA LEU A 21 26.03 27.94 17.30
C LEU A 21 24.83 28.71 16.79
N ASP A 22 24.90 30.04 16.78
CA ASP A 22 24.00 30.91 16.01
C ASP A 22 24.58 31.16 14.61
N LEU A 23 23.91 30.68 13.56
CA LEU A 23 24.42 30.78 12.19
C LEU A 23 24.47 32.21 11.68
N ALA A 24 23.56 33.08 12.13
CA ALA A 24 23.51 34.46 11.68
C ALA A 24 24.69 35.29 12.23
N THR A 25 25.03 35.11 13.51
CA THR A 25 26.10 35.87 14.16
C THR A 25 27.44 35.15 14.15
N GLY A 26 27.44 33.81 14.07
CA GLY A 26 28.62 32.95 14.24
C GLY A 26 29.10 32.83 15.68
N GLU A 27 28.29 33.26 16.64
CA GLU A 27 28.62 33.18 18.07
C GLU A 27 28.30 31.80 18.62
N LEU A 28 29.17 31.30 19.51
CA LEU A 28 28.90 30.14 20.36
C LEU A 28 28.28 30.61 21.67
N ILE A 29 27.03 30.23 21.91
CA ILE A 29 26.23 30.65 23.05
C ILE A 29 26.28 29.56 24.12
N PRO A 30 26.81 29.83 25.33
CA PRO A 30 26.83 28.84 26.40
C PRO A 30 25.41 28.57 26.92
N LEU A 31 25.10 27.28 27.12
CA LEU A 31 23.85 26.85 27.72
C LEU A 31 23.93 26.96 29.25
N PRO A 32 22.81 27.31 29.92
CA PRO A 32 22.73 27.25 31.39
C PRO A 32 22.89 25.79 31.89
N PRO A 33 23.26 25.57 33.17
CA PRO A 33 23.64 24.26 33.71
C PRO A 33 22.44 23.32 33.96
N VAL A 34 21.49 23.25 33.03
CA VAL A 34 20.22 22.53 33.19
C VAL A 34 20.30 21.04 32.80
N GLY A 35 21.49 20.54 32.46
CA GLY A 35 21.70 19.21 31.87
C GLY A 35 21.41 19.20 30.36
N PRO A 36 21.94 18.22 29.60
CA PRO A 36 21.86 18.16 28.14
C PRO A 36 20.45 17.82 27.62
N GLU A 37 19.49 17.57 28.51
CA GLU A 37 18.12 17.18 28.18
C GLU A 37 17.46 18.19 27.19
N PRO A 38 17.18 17.77 25.95
CA PRO A 38 16.71 18.66 24.90
C PRO A 38 15.40 19.37 25.18
N GLU A 39 14.50 18.81 25.99
CA GLU A 39 13.28 19.51 26.46
C GLU A 39 13.61 20.77 27.27
N LYS A 40 14.66 20.73 28.09
CA LYS A 40 15.12 21.87 28.89
C LYS A 40 15.87 22.88 28.03
N ILE A 41 16.66 22.40 27.07
CA ILE A 41 17.37 23.22 26.07
C ILE A 41 16.38 23.98 25.16
N LEU A 42 15.36 23.30 24.63
CA LEU A 42 14.29 23.90 23.81
C LEU A 42 13.47 24.96 24.59
N LYS A 43 13.31 24.79 25.90
CA LYS A 43 12.65 25.77 26.76
C LYS A 43 13.49 27.05 26.91
N VAL A 44 14.79 26.92 27.16
CA VAL A 44 15.72 28.07 27.22
C VAL A 44 15.74 28.81 25.89
N PHE A 45 15.74 28.10 24.77
CA PHE A 45 15.75 28.73 23.45
C PHE A 45 14.45 29.42 23.06
N ARG A 46 13.30 28.93 23.53
CA ARG A 46 12.03 29.67 23.42
C ARG A 46 12.08 31.03 24.11
N GLU A 47 12.88 31.17 25.17
CA GLU A 47 13.01 32.40 25.94
C GLU A 47 14.12 33.32 25.40
N THR A 48 15.26 32.78 24.92
CA THR A 48 16.40 33.58 24.43
C THR A 48 16.35 33.92 22.94
N GLY A 49 15.71 33.08 22.12
CA GLY A 49 15.54 33.30 20.68
C GLY A 49 16.82 33.30 19.82
N LYS A 50 17.90 32.65 20.27
CA LYS A 50 19.21 32.57 19.58
C LYS A 50 19.74 31.14 19.56
N GLY A 51 20.60 30.79 18.60
CA GLY A 51 21.24 29.47 18.52
C GLY A 51 20.47 28.43 17.69
N ASP A 52 21.15 27.84 16.70
CA ASP A 52 20.59 27.02 15.64
C ASP A 52 21.12 25.56 15.66
N PHE A 53 22.40 25.35 16.01
CA PHE A 53 23.02 24.01 16.04
C PHE A 53 23.68 23.66 17.37
N LEU A 54 23.49 22.41 17.79
CA LEU A 54 24.21 21.74 18.87
C LEU A 54 24.91 20.51 18.29
N TYR A 55 26.12 20.20 18.75
CA TYR A 55 26.81 18.97 18.36
C TYR A 55 26.82 17.99 19.52
N ASP A 56 26.31 16.79 19.28
CA ASP A 56 26.16 15.76 20.30
C ASP A 56 26.64 14.40 19.78
N VAL A 57 27.16 13.58 20.68
CA VAL A 57 27.68 12.24 20.38
C VAL A 57 27.10 11.25 21.39
N ASP A 58 25.99 10.65 21.01
CA ASP A 58 25.36 9.56 21.76
C ASP A 58 25.73 8.20 21.16
N LEU A 59 26.21 7.25 21.95
CA LEU A 59 26.48 5.87 21.52
C LEU A 59 27.28 5.74 20.19
N ASP A 60 28.28 6.61 19.99
CA ASP A 60 29.11 6.76 18.77
C ASP A 60 28.40 7.39 17.55
N ASP A 61 27.14 7.80 17.67
CA ASP A 61 26.36 8.49 16.64
C ASP A 61 26.58 10.01 16.70
N ARG A 62 27.53 10.48 15.89
CA ARG A 62 27.89 11.90 15.74
C ARG A 62 26.75 12.67 15.07
N THR A 63 26.05 13.50 15.84
CA THR A 63 24.82 14.16 15.38
C THR A 63 24.91 15.68 15.50
N LEU A 64 24.55 16.38 14.42
CA LEU A 64 24.33 17.83 14.45
C LEU A 64 22.85 18.08 14.72
N ILE A 65 22.50 18.43 15.95
CA ILE A 65 21.13 18.66 16.39
C ILE A 65 20.64 20.04 15.93
N PHE A 66 19.45 20.09 15.36
CA PHE A 66 18.78 21.30 14.89
C PHE A 66 17.83 21.85 15.94
N LEU A 67 17.99 23.13 16.23
CA LEU A 67 17.22 23.84 17.23
C LEU A 67 16.34 24.90 16.55
N ARG A 68 15.30 25.37 17.24
CA ARG A 68 14.41 26.46 16.78
C ARG A 68 13.77 26.21 15.40
N ASP A 69 13.25 25.02 15.13
CA ASP A 69 12.54 24.70 13.87
C ASP A 69 13.43 24.81 12.61
N VAL A 70 14.76 24.72 12.79
CA VAL A 70 15.72 24.65 11.70
C VAL A 70 15.48 23.40 10.84
N LYS A 71 15.47 23.56 9.52
CA LYS A 71 15.23 22.48 8.55
C LYS A 71 16.43 22.31 7.64
N SER A 72 16.87 21.09 7.37
CA SER A 72 17.93 20.80 6.41
C SER A 72 17.42 20.18 5.10
N MET A 73 18.27 20.14 4.07
CA MET A 73 18.15 19.36 2.85
C MET A 73 19.48 18.61 2.63
N PRO A 74 19.48 17.26 2.70
CA PRO A 74 18.33 16.38 2.99
C PRO A 74 17.72 16.63 4.38
N PRO A 75 16.43 16.34 4.60
CA PRO A 75 15.75 16.58 5.88
C PRO A 75 16.43 15.82 7.02
N GLY A 76 16.59 16.48 8.17
CA GLY A 76 17.17 15.89 9.36
C GLY A 76 16.36 14.68 9.86
N GLU A 77 17.06 13.71 10.41
CA GLU A 77 16.50 12.51 11.06
C GLU A 77 16.00 12.88 12.47
N GLU A 78 14.99 12.17 12.98
CA GLU A 78 14.58 12.31 14.38
C GLU A 78 15.65 11.69 15.28
N THR A 79 16.12 12.43 16.28
CA THR A 79 17.20 11.97 17.16
C THR A 79 16.74 10.98 18.24
N GLY A 80 15.52 10.43 18.12
CA GLY A 80 14.87 9.61 19.14
C GLY A 80 14.16 10.41 20.24
N GLU A 81 14.28 11.74 20.22
CA GLU A 81 13.61 12.63 21.16
C GLU A 81 12.45 13.41 20.54
N PRO A 82 11.32 13.59 21.25
CA PRO A 82 10.13 14.20 20.67
C PRO A 82 10.39 15.66 20.28
N SER A 83 10.24 15.98 19.00
CA SER A 83 10.33 17.34 18.43
C SER A 83 11.76 17.89 18.26
N VAL A 84 12.79 17.05 18.32
CA VAL A 84 14.17 17.42 18.02
C VAL A 84 14.63 16.66 16.79
N THR A 85 15.00 17.41 15.76
CA THR A 85 15.57 16.85 14.52
C THR A 85 17.06 17.11 14.49
N GLY A 86 17.83 16.23 13.86
CA GLY A 86 19.26 16.38 13.73
C GLY A 86 19.77 15.76 12.44
N HIS A 87 21.05 15.95 12.14
CA HIS A 87 21.69 15.35 10.98
C HIS A 87 22.79 14.41 11.44
N LEU A 88 22.60 13.11 11.19
CA LEU A 88 23.60 12.11 11.52
C LEU A 88 24.77 12.20 10.53
N ILE A 89 25.98 12.40 11.05
CA ILE A 89 27.17 12.64 10.26
C ILE A 89 27.77 11.29 9.85
N ARG A 90 27.44 10.84 8.64
CA ARG A 90 27.84 9.52 8.13
C ARG A 90 29.09 9.58 7.24
N ASN A 91 29.20 10.56 6.33
CA ASN A 91 30.28 10.64 5.34
C ASN A 91 30.90 12.03 5.28
N LEU A 92 32.21 12.16 5.54
CA LEU A 92 32.91 13.45 5.56
C LEU A 92 33.85 13.64 4.36
N PRO A 93 33.96 14.85 3.78
CA PRO A 93 33.16 16.04 4.11
C PRO A 93 31.74 15.95 3.55
N GLU A 94 30.76 16.44 4.31
CA GLU A 94 29.35 16.46 3.91
C GLU A 94 28.87 17.90 3.72
N THR A 95 27.95 18.17 2.78
CA THR A 95 27.33 19.50 2.67
C THR A 95 25.81 19.39 2.68
N ILE A 96 25.19 20.15 3.57
CA ILE A 96 23.74 20.23 3.74
C ILE A 96 23.28 21.68 3.54
N THR A 97 22.07 21.85 2.99
CA THR A 97 21.44 23.18 2.95
C THR A 97 20.50 23.31 4.13
N VAL A 98 20.57 24.41 4.87
CA VAL A 98 19.79 24.61 6.10
C VAL A 98 18.98 25.89 6.02
N ILE A 99 17.74 25.83 6.48
CA ILE A 99 16.78 26.92 6.52
C ILE A 99 16.46 27.21 8.00
N THR A 100 16.82 28.39 8.48
CA THR A 100 16.49 28.81 9.86
C THR A 100 15.02 29.22 9.98
N LYS A 101 14.53 29.36 11.21
CA LYS A 101 13.18 29.86 11.51
C LYS A 101 12.85 31.19 10.82
N GLU A 102 13.84 32.06 10.69
CA GLU A 102 13.72 33.37 10.04
C GLU A 102 13.71 33.27 8.51
N GLY A 103 13.68 32.04 7.95
CA GLY A 103 13.67 31.78 6.51
C GLY A 103 15.02 32.02 5.82
N ARG A 104 16.11 32.18 6.57
CA ARG A 104 17.45 32.36 6.01
C ARG A 104 18.02 31.02 5.62
N ARG A 105 18.56 30.95 4.41
CA ARG A 105 19.16 29.73 3.86
C ARG A 105 20.67 29.78 4.04
N TYR A 106 21.28 28.68 4.43
CA TYR A 106 22.72 28.52 4.58
C TYR A 106 23.18 27.23 3.91
N GLU A 107 24.34 27.26 3.30
CA GLU A 107 25.08 26.05 2.91
C GLU A 107 26.06 25.74 4.03
N VAL A 108 25.98 24.54 4.61
CA VAL A 108 26.80 24.10 5.74
C VAL A 108 27.57 22.86 5.32
N THR A 109 28.89 22.97 5.24
CA THR A 109 29.81 21.87 4.99
C THR A 109 30.40 21.39 6.31
N ILE A 110 30.18 20.12 6.66
CA ILE A 110 30.78 19.44 7.80
C ILE A 110 32.13 18.88 7.33
N LEU A 111 33.22 19.40 7.90
CA LEU A 111 34.58 19.06 7.47
C LEU A 111 35.17 17.90 8.28
N ALA A 112 34.92 17.89 9.59
CA ALA A 112 35.41 16.88 10.53
C ALA A 112 34.41 16.74 11.69
N ALA A 113 34.23 15.53 12.21
CA ALA A 113 33.42 15.29 13.40
C ALA A 113 34.01 14.08 14.16
N ASP A 114 34.31 14.26 15.44
CA ASP A 114 34.85 13.23 16.34
C ASP A 114 34.17 13.27 17.71
N ASP A 115 34.61 12.43 18.64
CA ASP A 115 34.05 12.33 19.99
C ASP A 115 34.19 13.63 20.83
N LYS A 116 34.87 14.66 20.33
CA LYS A 116 35.16 15.91 21.04
C LYS A 116 34.57 17.14 20.38
N SER A 117 34.48 17.16 19.06
CA SER A 117 34.05 18.35 18.32
C SER A 117 33.65 18.08 16.89
N CYS A 118 32.88 19.01 16.34
CA CYS A 118 32.48 19.07 14.94
C CYS A 118 32.98 20.38 14.31
N THR A 119 33.77 20.26 13.25
CA THR A 119 34.26 21.40 12.47
C THR A 119 33.35 21.65 11.27
N LEU A 120 32.74 22.84 11.24
CA LEU A 120 31.76 23.26 10.26
C LEU A 120 32.29 24.47 9.47
N ARG A 121 31.98 24.49 8.17
CA ARG A 121 32.20 25.65 7.30
C ARG A 121 30.90 26.03 6.63
N TYR A 122 30.45 27.27 6.75
CA TYR A 122 29.12 27.66 6.27
C TYR A 122 29.05 29.08 5.69
N SER A 123 28.08 29.30 4.81
CA SER A 123 27.79 30.61 4.22
C SER A 123 26.29 30.81 3.95
N GLN A 124 25.81 32.04 3.99
CA GLN A 124 24.39 32.35 3.73
C GLN A 124 24.09 32.36 2.23
N ILE A 125 23.01 31.68 1.83
CA ILE A 125 22.46 31.65 0.48
C ILE A 125 21.47 32.83 0.33
N PRO A 126 21.71 33.79 -0.60
CA PRO A 126 20.81 34.91 -0.83
C PRO A 126 19.38 34.48 -1.24
N ALA A 127 18.38 35.22 -0.78
CA ALA A 127 16.95 34.87 -0.90
C ALA A 127 16.44 34.77 -2.36
N ASP A 128 17.16 35.40 -3.29
CA ASP A 128 16.96 35.48 -4.74
C ASP A 128 17.42 34.22 -5.52
N ARG A 129 17.99 33.21 -4.85
CA ARG A 129 18.31 31.91 -5.49
C ARG A 129 17.10 30.97 -5.52
N GLY A 130 16.41 30.88 -6.65
CA GLY A 130 15.57 29.74 -7.01
C GLY A 130 16.40 28.46 -7.23
N VAL A 131 15.75 27.30 -7.12
CA VAL A 131 16.36 25.97 -7.31
C VAL A 131 17.00 25.87 -8.70
N SER A 132 18.23 25.35 -8.73
CA SER A 132 19.16 25.25 -9.87
C SER A 132 19.71 26.60 -10.38
N GLY A 133 20.99 26.84 -10.08
CA GLY A 133 21.75 27.96 -10.61
C GLY A 133 21.90 27.83 -12.13
N GLY A 134 21.70 28.95 -12.83
CA GLY A 134 21.69 29.05 -14.29
C GLY A 134 23.08 28.92 -14.92
N ALA A 135 23.69 27.76 -14.77
CA ALA A 135 24.65 27.23 -15.71
C ALA A 135 23.90 26.40 -16.77
N PRO A 136 24.46 26.21 -17.98
CA PRO A 136 23.92 25.27 -18.96
C PRO A 136 23.58 23.95 -18.27
N VAL A 137 22.33 23.49 -18.39
CA VAL A 137 21.91 22.20 -17.84
C VAL A 137 22.69 21.12 -18.60
N GLU A 138 23.76 20.62 -17.98
CA GLU A 138 24.48 19.47 -18.52
C GLU A 138 23.54 18.25 -18.49
N PRO A 139 23.43 17.49 -19.59
CA PRO A 139 22.47 16.39 -19.71
C PRO A 139 22.66 15.27 -18.67
N GLU A 140 23.80 15.23 -17.98
CA GLU A 140 24.11 14.26 -16.92
C GLU A 140 23.75 14.73 -15.50
N LYS A 141 23.33 15.99 -15.32
CA LYS A 141 22.93 16.58 -14.01
C LYS A 141 21.44 16.94 -13.93
N ALA A 142 20.68 16.75 -15.00
CA ALA A 142 19.24 17.00 -15.01
C ALA A 142 18.50 15.87 -14.30
N ASP A 143 17.62 16.22 -13.37
CA ASP A 143 16.97 15.27 -12.47
C ASP A 143 15.80 14.49 -13.12
N GLY A 144 16.04 13.89 -14.29
CA GLY A 144 15.13 12.88 -14.86
C GLY A 144 13.78 13.38 -15.40
N ALA A 145 13.43 14.66 -15.24
CA ALA A 145 12.06 15.13 -15.34
C ALA A 145 11.65 15.55 -16.77
N LEU A 146 10.45 15.14 -17.18
CA LEU A 146 9.70 15.70 -18.31
C LEU A 146 9.25 17.13 -17.99
N GLU A 147 9.55 18.07 -18.88
CA GLU A 147 9.11 19.46 -18.78
C GLU A 147 8.53 19.94 -20.12
N LEU A 148 7.46 20.73 -20.06
CA LEU A 148 6.86 21.37 -21.22
C LEU A 148 6.91 22.88 -21.02
N ARG A 149 7.49 23.62 -21.97
CA ARG A 149 7.71 25.07 -21.84
C ARG A 149 7.40 25.78 -23.14
N ILE A 150 6.72 26.92 -23.06
CA ILE A 150 6.50 27.75 -24.25
C ILE A 150 7.83 28.34 -24.73
N VAL A 151 8.02 28.31 -26.05
CA VAL A 151 9.20 28.87 -26.72
C VAL A 151 8.89 30.31 -27.11
N PRO A 152 9.61 31.31 -26.57
CA PRO A 152 9.48 32.68 -27.01
C PRO A 152 10.01 32.84 -28.44
N THR A 153 9.37 33.69 -29.23
CA THR A 153 9.84 34.07 -30.56
C THR A 153 10.63 35.37 -30.57
N TRP A 154 11.50 35.58 -31.57
CA TRP A 154 12.25 36.85 -31.71
C TRP A 154 11.35 38.07 -31.95
N ASN A 155 10.07 37.88 -32.25
CA ASN A 155 9.07 38.95 -32.38
C ASN A 155 8.43 39.31 -31.02
N GLU A 156 8.48 38.42 -30.04
CA GLU A 156 7.90 38.62 -28.70
C GLU A 156 8.92 39.22 -27.72
N LEU A 157 10.21 38.99 -27.96
CA LEU A 157 11.29 39.47 -27.11
C LEU A 157 11.92 40.75 -27.64
N ALA A 158 12.20 41.68 -26.72
CA ALA A 158 13.00 42.85 -27.03
C ALA A 158 14.42 42.43 -27.47
N PRO A 159 14.98 42.99 -28.56
CA PRO A 159 16.30 42.61 -29.07
C PRO A 159 17.42 42.66 -28.02
N GLU A 160 17.33 43.60 -27.08
CA GLU A 160 18.28 43.80 -26.00
C GLU A 160 18.25 42.63 -25.01
N THR A 161 17.06 42.11 -24.72
CA THR A 161 16.87 40.94 -23.84
C THR A 161 17.51 39.70 -24.46
N VAL A 162 17.29 39.48 -25.76
CA VAL A 162 17.90 38.34 -26.48
C VAL A 162 19.42 38.45 -26.48
N ALA A 163 19.96 39.63 -26.72
CA ALA A 163 21.40 39.86 -26.71
C ALA A 163 22.02 39.60 -25.32
N GLU A 164 21.33 39.99 -24.25
CA GLU A 164 21.82 39.78 -22.88
C GLU A 164 21.84 38.31 -22.47
N TYR A 165 20.79 37.56 -22.83
CA TYR A 165 20.70 36.11 -22.59
C TYR A 165 21.67 35.28 -23.45
N ARG A 166 21.96 35.72 -24.68
CA ARG A 166 23.03 35.12 -25.50
C ARG A 166 24.40 35.37 -24.89
N LYS A 167 24.63 36.60 -24.42
CA LYS A 167 25.87 36.98 -23.74
C LYS A 167 26.04 36.19 -22.45
N SER A 168 24.97 35.93 -21.71
CA SER A 168 25.05 35.10 -20.49
C SER A 168 25.44 33.66 -20.79
N LEU A 169 24.91 33.08 -21.86
CA LEU A 169 25.30 31.74 -22.32
C LEU A 169 26.75 31.70 -22.80
N ALA A 170 27.18 32.67 -23.59
CA ALA A 170 28.54 32.72 -24.14
C ALA A 170 29.63 32.94 -23.06
N GLU A 171 29.30 33.72 -22.02
CA GLU A 171 30.23 34.05 -20.92
C GLU A 171 30.05 33.12 -19.70
N GLU A 172 29.20 32.10 -19.79
CA GLU A 172 28.86 31.16 -18.69
C GLU A 172 28.50 31.86 -17.36
N ARG A 173 27.84 33.02 -17.47
CA ARG A 173 27.42 33.84 -16.33
C ARG A 173 25.94 33.69 -16.05
N THR A 174 25.53 33.98 -14.83
CA THR A 174 24.12 33.98 -14.44
C THR A 174 23.33 34.96 -15.32
N PRO A 175 22.18 34.55 -15.89
CA PRO A 175 21.31 35.44 -16.67
C PRO A 175 20.83 36.66 -15.84
N PRO A 176 20.39 37.75 -16.50
CA PRO A 176 19.97 38.98 -15.83
C PRO A 176 18.75 38.79 -14.92
N ASP A 177 17.89 37.84 -15.26
CA ASP A 177 16.74 37.42 -14.46
C ASP A 177 16.44 35.93 -14.72
N SER A 178 15.43 35.37 -14.05
CA SER A 178 15.07 33.95 -14.16
C SER A 178 13.90 33.68 -15.10
N ARG A 179 13.53 34.63 -15.98
CA ARG A 179 12.34 34.51 -16.85
C ARG A 179 12.51 33.50 -17.98
N TYR A 180 13.75 33.30 -18.43
CA TYR A 180 14.07 32.36 -19.51
C TYR A 180 15.21 31.42 -19.12
N LEU A 181 15.23 30.24 -19.75
CA LEU A 181 16.29 29.25 -19.59
C LEU A 181 16.77 28.75 -20.94
N TRP A 182 18.03 28.33 -20.99
CA TRP A 182 18.63 27.69 -22.16
C TRP A 182 18.64 26.17 -21.97
N PHE A 183 18.09 25.44 -22.95
CA PHE A 183 18.17 23.99 -23.00
C PHE A 183 18.86 23.51 -24.27
N ALA A 184 19.67 22.46 -24.17
CA ALA A 184 20.31 21.85 -25.32
C ALA A 184 19.26 21.20 -26.23
N VAL A 185 19.46 21.26 -27.54
CA VAL A 185 18.54 20.72 -28.54
C VAL A 185 19.09 19.43 -29.12
N ARG A 186 18.27 18.37 -29.17
CA ARG A 186 18.64 17.13 -29.85
C ARG A 186 18.91 17.40 -31.34
N ALA A 187 19.95 16.78 -31.88
CA ALA A 187 20.18 16.79 -33.33
C ALA A 187 18.96 16.22 -34.08
N GLY A 188 18.56 16.88 -35.16
CA GLY A 188 17.39 16.46 -35.96
C GLY A 188 16.04 16.90 -35.39
N THR A 189 15.98 17.62 -34.27
CA THR A 189 14.75 18.27 -33.79
C THR A 189 14.36 19.41 -34.73
N ASN A 190 13.13 19.37 -35.25
CA ASN A 190 12.57 20.47 -36.02
C ASN A 190 12.17 21.60 -35.07
N LEU A 191 12.90 22.71 -35.13
CA LEU A 191 12.57 23.92 -34.39
C LEU A 191 11.84 24.93 -35.28
N PRO A 192 10.98 25.77 -34.71
CA PRO A 192 10.33 26.84 -35.46
C PRO A 192 11.36 27.87 -35.92
N PRO A 193 11.27 28.42 -37.14
CA PRO A 193 12.22 29.40 -37.65
C PRO A 193 12.33 30.66 -36.79
N ALA A 194 11.28 30.97 -36.04
CA ALA A 194 11.22 32.13 -35.16
C ALA A 194 11.70 31.87 -33.72
N ALA A 195 12.18 30.66 -33.42
CA ALA A 195 12.75 30.36 -32.11
C ALA A 195 14.06 31.12 -31.86
N VAL A 196 14.26 31.56 -30.63
CA VAL A 196 15.54 32.12 -30.20
C VAL A 196 16.52 30.99 -29.88
N THR A 197 17.52 30.82 -30.74
CA THR A 197 18.56 29.79 -30.60
C THR A 197 19.96 30.39 -30.59
N GLU A 198 20.92 29.65 -30.03
CA GLU A 198 22.33 30.01 -30.00
C GLU A 198 23.23 28.76 -30.07
N MET A 199 24.39 28.86 -30.74
CA MET A 199 25.36 27.78 -30.80
C MET A 199 26.41 27.99 -29.70
N HIS A 200 26.54 27.05 -28.78
CA HIS A 200 27.51 27.15 -27.69
C HIS A 200 28.08 25.78 -27.33
N ALA A 201 29.41 25.72 -27.19
CA ALA A 201 30.17 24.48 -26.95
C ALA A 201 29.84 23.34 -27.95
N GLY A 202 29.60 23.69 -29.22
CA GLY A 202 29.29 22.72 -30.29
C GLY A 202 27.88 22.13 -30.23
N LYS A 203 27.00 22.64 -29.36
CA LYS A 203 25.60 22.24 -29.24
C LYS A 203 24.68 23.41 -29.56
N LEU A 204 23.54 23.12 -30.17
CA LEU A 204 22.48 24.10 -30.39
C LEU A 204 21.67 24.23 -29.09
N TRP A 205 21.45 25.45 -28.63
CA TRP A 205 20.65 25.78 -27.45
C TRP A 205 19.38 26.52 -27.86
N LEU A 206 18.28 26.23 -27.18
CA LEU A 206 16.98 26.86 -27.35
C LEU A 206 16.61 27.64 -26.08
N LEU A 207 16.19 28.90 -26.25
CA LEU A 207 15.66 29.71 -25.16
C LEU A 207 14.17 29.35 -24.95
N VAL A 208 13.76 29.13 -23.71
CA VAL A 208 12.37 28.79 -23.33
C VAL A 208 11.93 29.59 -22.11
N HIS A 209 10.62 29.75 -21.92
CA HIS A 209 10.05 30.40 -20.74
C HIS A 209 10.30 29.60 -19.45
N ASN A 210 10.41 30.32 -18.33
CA ASN A 210 10.61 29.75 -17.00
C ASN A 210 9.66 30.28 -15.92
N THR A 211 8.54 30.85 -16.32
CA THR A 211 7.54 31.43 -15.41
C THR A 211 6.16 30.85 -15.69
N ASP A 212 5.43 30.51 -14.62
CA ASP A 212 4.00 30.20 -14.69
C ASP A 212 3.23 31.42 -15.26
N PRO A 213 2.23 31.23 -16.14
CA PRO A 213 1.61 29.97 -16.58
C PRO A 213 2.20 29.38 -17.88
N LEU A 214 3.41 29.79 -18.29
CA LEU A 214 4.02 29.39 -19.58
C LEU A 214 4.85 28.09 -19.50
N ILE A 215 4.77 27.40 -18.36
CA ILE A 215 5.54 26.19 -18.08
C ILE A 215 4.66 25.14 -17.43
N MET A 216 5.00 23.89 -17.71
CA MET A 216 4.48 22.69 -17.08
C MET A 216 5.69 21.84 -16.66
N VAL A 217 6.05 21.94 -15.38
CA VAL A 217 7.22 21.29 -14.75
C VAL A 217 6.76 20.40 -13.59
N SER A 218 7.51 19.34 -13.27
CA SER A 218 7.09 18.31 -12.31
C SER A 218 6.69 18.84 -10.91
N SER A 219 7.26 19.96 -10.46
CA SER A 219 6.92 20.61 -9.18
C SER A 219 5.48 21.16 -9.10
N GLN A 220 4.75 21.21 -10.22
CA GLN A 220 3.39 21.75 -10.31
C GLN A 220 2.28 20.72 -10.05
N GLY A 221 2.62 19.50 -9.60
CA GLY A 221 1.65 18.53 -9.09
C GLY A 221 0.83 17.80 -10.15
N TRP A 222 1.34 17.69 -11.38
CA TRP A 222 0.82 16.82 -12.44
C TRP A 222 1.74 15.62 -12.64
N ARG A 223 1.28 14.58 -13.33
CA ARG A 223 2.10 13.40 -13.67
C ARG A 223 1.92 12.92 -15.09
N LEU A 224 2.97 12.29 -15.60
CA LEU A 224 2.88 11.42 -16.78
C LEU A 224 2.31 10.06 -16.36
N ALA A 225 1.15 9.67 -16.90
CA ALA A 225 0.50 8.40 -16.62
C ALA A 225 0.99 7.29 -17.55
N HIS A 226 1.26 7.62 -18.82
CA HIS A 226 1.71 6.65 -19.80
C HIS A 226 2.60 7.27 -20.89
N ALA A 227 3.53 6.47 -21.41
CA ALA A 227 4.37 6.82 -22.54
C ALA A 227 4.52 5.59 -23.46
N ASP A 228 4.02 5.72 -24.68
CA ASP A 228 3.95 4.64 -25.65
C ASP A 228 4.47 5.05 -27.01
N ARG A 229 4.91 4.04 -27.76
CA ARG A 229 5.18 4.17 -29.18
C ARG A 229 3.87 4.34 -29.95
N ALA A 230 3.87 5.27 -30.89
CA ALA A 230 2.83 5.42 -31.89
C ALA A 230 3.48 5.67 -33.26
N THR A 231 2.66 5.74 -34.31
CA THR A 231 3.09 6.08 -35.66
C THR A 231 2.20 7.17 -36.24
N ASP A 232 2.77 8.05 -37.05
CA ASP A 232 1.96 9.02 -37.81
C ASP A 232 1.21 8.32 -38.96
N GLN A 233 0.38 9.07 -39.67
CA GLN A 233 -0.38 8.57 -40.82
C GLN A 233 0.52 8.10 -41.99
N SER A 234 1.81 8.46 -41.96
CA SER A 234 2.83 8.06 -42.95
C SER A 234 3.72 6.91 -42.44
N GLY A 235 3.40 6.32 -41.28
CA GLY A 235 4.15 5.22 -40.68
C GLY A 235 5.45 5.63 -39.97
N ARG A 236 5.69 6.94 -39.75
CA ARG A 236 6.89 7.40 -39.02
C ARG A 236 6.71 7.22 -37.52
N PRO A 237 7.75 6.78 -36.80
CA PRO A 237 7.67 6.53 -35.36
C PRO A 237 7.51 7.84 -34.57
N MET A 238 6.67 7.82 -33.54
CA MET A 238 6.41 8.92 -32.60
C MET A 238 6.22 8.38 -31.18
N VAL A 239 6.28 9.27 -30.19
CA VAL A 239 5.95 8.92 -28.79
C VAL A 239 4.66 9.64 -28.40
N ARG A 240 3.68 8.87 -27.91
CA ARG A 240 2.44 9.36 -27.31
C ARG A 240 2.64 9.44 -25.80
N LEU A 241 2.36 10.62 -25.24
CA LEU A 241 2.36 10.90 -23.81
C LEU A 241 0.91 11.01 -23.34
N GLU A 242 0.57 10.32 -22.25
CA GLU A 242 -0.73 10.42 -21.59
C GLU A 242 -0.52 10.93 -20.17
N PHE A 243 -1.23 11.99 -19.80
CA PHE A 243 -1.14 12.62 -18.49
C PHE A 243 -2.28 12.18 -17.57
N ASP A 244 -2.07 12.34 -16.27
CA ASP A 244 -3.14 12.24 -15.28
C ASP A 244 -4.15 13.41 -15.40
N SER A 245 -5.25 13.36 -14.64
CA SER A 245 -6.30 14.40 -14.70
C SER A 245 -5.77 15.81 -14.42
N ALA A 246 -4.80 15.97 -13.51
CA ALA A 246 -4.19 17.25 -13.19
C ALA A 246 -3.28 17.76 -14.33
N GLY A 247 -2.50 16.86 -14.95
CA GLY A 247 -1.68 17.18 -16.11
C GLY A 247 -2.49 17.47 -17.36
N ALA A 248 -3.60 16.75 -17.56
CA ALA A 248 -4.57 17.00 -18.62
C ALA A 248 -5.15 18.43 -18.51
N GLU A 249 -5.59 18.83 -17.32
CA GLU A 249 -6.11 20.18 -17.08
C GLU A 249 -5.05 21.26 -17.28
N ARG A 250 -3.82 21.05 -16.78
CA ARG A 250 -2.71 21.99 -16.97
C ARG A 250 -2.28 22.11 -18.43
N LEU A 251 -2.18 20.99 -19.15
CA LEU A 251 -1.87 20.97 -20.57
C LEU A 251 -2.97 21.71 -21.37
N LEU A 252 -4.24 21.53 -21.00
CA LEU A 252 -5.35 22.26 -21.59
C LEU A 252 -5.24 23.77 -21.33
N GLN A 253 -4.90 24.19 -20.10
CA GLN A 253 -4.71 25.61 -19.77
C GLN A 253 -3.53 26.21 -20.53
N LEU A 254 -2.40 25.50 -20.57
CA LEU A 254 -1.18 25.92 -21.26
C LEU A 254 -1.41 26.06 -22.76
N THR A 255 -2.05 25.09 -23.40
CA THR A 255 -2.33 25.11 -24.85
C THR A 255 -3.36 26.18 -25.21
N LYS A 256 -4.45 26.29 -24.43
CA LYS A 256 -5.50 27.30 -24.65
C LYS A 256 -4.99 28.73 -24.52
N ALA A 257 -4.10 28.98 -23.57
CA ALA A 257 -3.52 30.31 -23.34
C ALA A 257 -2.47 30.71 -24.40
N ASN A 258 -1.88 29.73 -25.09
CA ASN A 258 -0.71 29.96 -25.96
C ASN A 258 -0.91 29.45 -27.39
N ASN A 259 -2.13 29.49 -27.92
CA ASN A 259 -2.44 29.06 -29.29
C ASN A 259 -1.40 29.55 -30.32
N ASN A 260 -0.99 28.68 -31.22
CA ASN A 260 0.04 28.90 -32.26
C ASN A 260 1.46 29.17 -31.76
N HIS A 261 1.73 29.11 -30.45
CA HIS A 261 3.09 29.20 -29.94
C HIS A 261 3.75 27.81 -29.94
N PRO A 262 5.07 27.71 -30.13
CA PRO A 262 5.76 26.44 -30.02
C PRO A 262 5.90 25.99 -28.56
N LEU A 263 5.72 24.71 -28.31
CA LEU A 263 5.83 24.07 -27.02
C LEU A 263 7.03 23.14 -27.00
N ALA A 264 8.12 23.55 -26.34
CA ALA A 264 9.28 22.70 -26.16
C ALA A 264 8.92 21.55 -25.22
N ILE A 265 9.07 20.32 -25.71
CA ILE A 265 9.03 19.09 -24.90
C ILE A 265 10.48 18.75 -24.57
N ILE A 266 10.78 18.77 -23.27
CA ILE A 266 12.12 18.63 -22.73
C ILE A 266 12.16 17.36 -21.89
N VAL A 267 13.15 16.50 -22.16
CA VAL A 267 13.37 15.26 -21.42
C VAL A 267 14.83 15.24 -20.97
N ASN A 268 15.08 15.08 -19.68
CA ASN A 268 16.42 15.14 -19.06
C ASN A 268 17.23 16.38 -19.47
N GLY A 269 16.58 17.55 -19.49
CA GLY A 269 17.24 18.80 -19.85
C GLY A 269 17.60 18.95 -21.33
N VAL A 270 17.07 18.08 -22.21
CA VAL A 270 17.27 18.17 -23.67
C VAL A 270 15.92 18.36 -24.37
N VAL A 271 15.85 19.34 -25.27
CA VAL A 271 14.68 19.57 -26.13
C VAL A 271 14.60 18.46 -27.19
N VAL A 272 13.57 17.64 -27.09
CA VAL A 272 13.34 16.50 -28.00
C VAL A 272 12.29 16.79 -29.08
N SER A 273 11.42 17.77 -28.86
CA SER A 273 10.42 18.23 -29.83
C SER A 273 9.95 19.64 -29.48
N ALA A 274 9.45 20.38 -30.47
CA ALA A 274 8.90 21.72 -30.30
C ALA A 274 7.66 21.97 -31.19
N PRO A 275 6.57 21.19 -31.07
CA PRO A 275 5.38 21.36 -31.90
C PRO A 275 4.67 22.68 -31.62
N SER A 276 3.96 23.21 -32.63
CA SER A 276 3.02 24.32 -32.43
C SER A 276 1.76 23.82 -31.72
N VAL A 277 1.34 24.53 -30.68
CA VAL A 277 0.09 24.19 -29.98
C VAL A 277 -1.13 24.69 -30.75
N SER A 278 -2.21 23.93 -30.74
CA SER A 278 -3.49 24.29 -31.36
C SER A 278 -4.65 24.03 -30.41
N SER A 279 -5.65 24.92 -30.40
CA SER A 279 -6.84 24.78 -29.54
C SER A 279 -7.82 23.69 -29.97
N GLU A 280 -7.67 23.12 -31.17
CA GLU A 280 -8.66 22.22 -31.78
C GLU A 280 -8.19 20.75 -31.90
N GLY A 281 -6.97 20.41 -31.48
CA GLY A 281 -6.40 19.10 -31.82
C GLY A 281 -5.43 18.54 -30.79
N THR A 282 -5.97 17.98 -29.71
CA THR A 282 -5.50 16.76 -29.03
C THR A 282 -6.56 16.38 -28.00
N GLY A 283 -7.01 15.13 -28.00
CA GLY A 283 -7.88 14.60 -26.94
C GLY A 283 -7.28 14.96 -25.58
N VAL A 284 -8.14 15.43 -24.67
CA VAL A 284 -7.87 16.31 -23.51
C VAL A 284 -6.81 15.79 -22.52
N SER A 285 -6.22 14.61 -22.74
CA SER A 285 -5.23 13.95 -21.88
C SER A 285 -3.89 13.62 -22.56
N GLN A 286 -3.68 13.96 -23.84
CA GLN A 286 -2.54 13.46 -24.62
C GLN A 286 -1.66 14.57 -25.22
N ALA A 287 -0.34 14.36 -25.21
CA ALA A 287 0.61 15.10 -26.02
C ALA A 287 1.38 14.14 -26.94
N LEU A 288 1.79 14.63 -28.12
CA LEU A 288 2.54 13.85 -29.10
C LEU A 288 3.94 14.45 -29.25
N ILE A 289 4.97 13.61 -29.06
CA ILE A 289 6.35 13.95 -29.40
C ILE A 289 6.55 13.60 -30.87
N LEU A 290 6.56 14.64 -31.70
CA LEU A 290 6.74 14.54 -33.15
C LEU A 290 8.19 14.88 -33.53
N GLY A 291 8.77 14.16 -34.50
CA GLY A 291 10.12 14.44 -34.96
C GLY A 291 10.70 13.33 -35.84
N ASN A 292 11.93 13.54 -36.31
CA ASN A 292 12.71 12.52 -36.99
C ASN A 292 13.40 11.67 -35.91
N PHE A 293 12.75 10.57 -35.54
CA PHE A 293 13.30 9.57 -34.61
C PHE A 293 13.58 8.27 -35.35
N THR A 294 14.65 7.59 -34.98
CA THR A 294 14.88 6.17 -35.29
C THR A 294 14.09 5.28 -34.31
N GLU A 295 13.91 3.99 -34.63
CA GLU A 295 13.24 3.06 -33.71
C GLU A 295 13.97 2.95 -32.37
N GLN A 296 15.30 2.92 -32.38
CA GLN A 296 16.12 2.87 -31.16
C GLN A 296 15.94 4.13 -30.32
N GLU A 297 15.94 5.32 -30.94
CA GLU A 297 15.74 6.57 -30.21
C GLU A 297 14.35 6.68 -29.57
N VAL A 298 13.32 6.09 -30.20
CA VAL A 298 11.98 6.00 -29.59
C VAL A 298 11.99 5.06 -28.40
N GLU A 299 12.68 3.93 -28.49
CA GLU A 299 12.80 2.98 -27.38
C GLU A 299 13.56 3.60 -26.19
N ASP A 300 14.70 4.23 -26.44
CA ASP A 300 15.50 4.92 -25.43
C ASP A 300 14.70 6.04 -24.76
N LEU A 301 13.93 6.82 -25.55
CA LEU A 301 13.08 7.90 -25.04
C LEU A 301 11.95 7.37 -24.16
N ILE A 302 11.30 6.27 -24.56
CA ILE A 302 10.26 5.61 -23.76
C ILE A 302 10.86 5.05 -22.46
N GLU A 303 12.06 4.48 -22.50
CA GLU A 303 12.72 3.97 -21.30
C GLU A 303 13.00 5.09 -20.29
N VAL A 304 13.50 6.24 -20.76
CA VAL A 304 13.73 7.42 -19.92
C VAL A 304 12.42 7.94 -19.34
N LEU A 305 11.38 8.09 -20.15
CA LEU A 305 10.07 8.54 -19.69
C LEU A 305 9.42 7.56 -18.71
N ARG A 306 9.63 6.24 -18.87
CA ARG A 306 9.19 5.23 -17.89
C ARG A 306 9.92 5.34 -16.56
N LYS A 307 11.22 5.65 -16.58
CA LYS A 307 11.98 5.93 -15.34
C LYS A 307 11.42 7.18 -14.64
N ASP A 308 11.07 8.22 -15.39
CA ASP A 308 10.41 9.41 -14.85
C ASP A 308 8.98 9.12 -14.35
N ILE A 309 8.18 8.31 -15.05
CA ILE A 309 6.87 7.82 -14.56
C ILE A 309 7.07 7.09 -13.23
N ASN A 310 8.07 6.21 -13.11
CA ASN A 310 8.39 5.49 -11.88
C ASN A 310 8.91 6.42 -10.77
N ARG A 311 9.54 7.55 -11.12
CA ARG A 311 10.01 8.58 -10.18
C ARG A 311 8.86 9.48 -9.69
N GLN A 312 8.02 9.94 -10.62
CA GLN A 312 6.79 10.69 -10.36
C GLN A 312 5.66 9.82 -9.80
N SER A 313 5.83 8.49 -9.81
CA SER A 313 5.01 7.54 -9.04
C SER A 313 5.15 7.74 -7.53
N ALA A 314 5.96 8.69 -7.07
CA ALA A 314 5.79 9.31 -5.76
C ALA A 314 4.86 10.55 -5.84
N PRO A 315 3.59 10.46 -5.40
CA PRO A 315 2.95 11.59 -4.74
C PRO A 315 3.70 11.99 -3.47
N PRO A 316 3.77 13.30 -3.16
CA PRO A 316 3.85 13.73 -1.78
C PRO A 316 2.58 13.32 -1.03
N ASP A 317 2.77 12.84 0.19
CA ASP A 317 1.74 12.57 1.19
C ASP A 317 0.78 13.75 1.34
N ALA A 318 -0.29 13.77 0.56
CA ALA A 318 -1.45 14.61 0.83
C ALA A 318 -2.18 14.03 2.07
N GLY A 319 -1.57 14.26 3.23
CA GLY A 319 -2.11 13.95 4.55
C GLY A 319 -2.02 12.49 5.00
N TRP A 320 -1.37 11.62 4.23
CA TRP A 320 -1.20 10.20 4.57
C TRP A 320 -0.05 10.03 5.57
N ALA A 321 -0.36 9.53 6.76
CA ALA A 321 0.62 9.18 7.79
C ALA A 321 0.76 7.66 7.86
N ASP A 322 2.00 7.16 7.92
CA ASP A 322 2.24 5.74 8.18
C ASP A 322 1.69 5.35 9.57
N LEU A 323 1.00 4.21 9.63
CA LEU A 323 0.46 3.64 10.86
C LEU A 323 1.15 2.32 11.17
N GLY A 324 1.58 2.20 12.42
CA GLY A 324 2.22 0.99 12.94
C GLY A 324 3.54 0.66 12.26
N GLU A 325 4.01 -0.56 12.54
CA GLU A 325 5.27 -1.07 12.03
C GLU A 325 5.18 -1.46 10.55
N PRO A 326 6.30 -1.39 9.80
CA PRO A 326 6.37 -1.93 8.45
C PRO A 326 5.96 -3.40 8.39
N ILE A 327 5.09 -3.73 7.44
CA ILE A 327 4.61 -5.08 7.24
C ILE A 327 5.64 -5.82 6.37
N PRO A 328 6.18 -6.96 6.85
CA PRO A 328 7.10 -7.77 6.07
C PRO A 328 6.48 -8.20 4.74
N PRO A 329 7.26 -8.22 3.64
CA PRO A 329 6.77 -8.63 2.34
C PRO A 329 6.26 -10.05 2.27
N ASP A 330 6.50 -10.90 3.27
CA ASP A 330 6.11 -12.30 3.42
C ASP A 330 5.13 -12.53 4.59
N ALA A 331 4.66 -11.47 5.26
CA ALA A 331 3.71 -11.57 6.37
C ALA A 331 2.39 -12.25 5.94
N ASN A 332 2.06 -13.38 6.56
CA ASN A 332 0.86 -14.17 6.28
C ASN A 332 0.06 -14.48 7.56
N ASP A 333 0.28 -13.66 8.59
CA ASP A 333 -0.35 -13.72 9.89
C ASP A 333 -1.36 -12.58 10.04
N ALA A 334 -2.48 -12.86 10.73
CA ALA A 334 -3.44 -11.84 11.10
C ALA A 334 -2.85 -10.96 12.21
N ARG A 335 -2.11 -9.94 11.80
CA ARG A 335 -1.43 -9.00 12.72
C ARG A 335 -2.19 -7.70 12.82
N THR A 336 -2.27 -7.17 14.03
CA THR A 336 -2.77 -5.82 14.28
C THR A 336 -1.80 -4.82 13.69
N LEU A 337 -2.27 -4.03 12.72
CA LEU A 337 -1.48 -2.98 12.04
C LEU A 337 -1.65 -1.62 12.73
N ALA A 338 -2.85 -1.38 13.25
CA ALA A 338 -3.24 -0.25 14.07
C ALA A 338 -4.33 -0.75 15.03
N PRO A 339 -4.67 -0.01 16.11
CA PRO A 339 -5.67 -0.45 17.11
C PRO A 339 -6.99 -0.97 16.49
N ASP A 340 -7.36 -0.41 15.33
CA ASP A 340 -8.64 -0.67 14.67
C ASP A 340 -8.49 -1.26 13.26
N VAL A 341 -7.29 -1.68 12.87
CA VAL A 341 -6.99 -2.24 11.55
C VAL A 341 -6.12 -3.48 11.70
N VAL A 342 -6.63 -4.62 11.22
CA VAL A 342 -5.93 -5.91 11.22
C VAL A 342 -5.58 -6.27 9.78
N LEU A 343 -4.35 -6.73 9.57
CA LEU A 343 -3.95 -7.33 8.30
C LEU A 343 -4.71 -8.63 8.13
N ASP A 344 -5.45 -8.76 7.03
CA ASP A 344 -6.06 -10.02 6.64
C ASP A 344 -5.08 -10.83 5.80
N GLY A 345 -4.40 -10.19 4.85
CA GLY A 345 -3.32 -10.83 4.12
C GLY A 345 -2.75 -9.95 3.00
N ILE A 346 -1.77 -10.50 2.30
CA ILE A 346 -1.17 -9.89 1.11
C ILE A 346 -1.21 -10.97 0.03
N GLY A 347 -1.30 -10.66 -1.25
CA GLY A 347 -0.95 -11.61 -2.31
C GLY A 347 -1.41 -11.26 -3.71
N GLN A 348 -2.01 -12.16 -4.49
CA GLN A 348 -2.25 -12.00 -5.93
C GLN A 348 -3.72 -12.21 -6.34
N ASP A 349 -4.26 -11.35 -7.19
CA ASP A 349 -5.61 -11.49 -7.77
C ASP A 349 -5.65 -12.43 -8.98
N VAL A 350 -6.81 -12.51 -9.65
CA VAL A 350 -7.05 -13.41 -10.80
C VAL A 350 -6.17 -13.09 -12.02
N GLU A 351 -5.68 -11.85 -12.13
CA GLU A 351 -4.73 -11.41 -13.17
C GLU A 351 -3.27 -11.56 -12.71
N GLY A 352 -3.06 -12.08 -11.49
CA GLY A 352 -1.75 -12.25 -10.84
C GLY A 352 -1.19 -10.96 -10.25
N LYS A 353 -2.00 -9.90 -10.15
CA LYS A 353 -1.62 -8.60 -9.62
C LYS A 353 -1.66 -8.60 -8.10
N MET A 354 -0.67 -7.97 -7.50
CA MET A 354 -0.48 -7.98 -6.06
C MET A 354 -1.64 -7.25 -5.37
N PHE A 355 -2.05 -7.68 -4.19
CA PHE A 355 -2.97 -6.94 -3.34
C PHE A 355 -2.62 -7.07 -1.86
N VAL A 356 -3.16 -6.17 -1.05
CA VAL A 356 -3.11 -6.23 0.41
C VAL A 356 -4.55 -6.10 0.92
N SER A 357 -4.97 -6.97 1.82
CA SER A 357 -6.29 -6.97 2.43
C SER A 357 -6.22 -6.69 3.93
N SER A 358 -7.23 -5.99 4.43
CA SER A 358 -7.35 -5.65 5.84
C SER A 358 -8.80 -5.67 6.30
N ILE A 359 -8.99 -5.93 7.59
CA ILE A 359 -10.26 -5.80 8.27
C ILE A 359 -10.15 -4.61 9.22
N ARG A 360 -11.08 -3.65 9.12
CA ARG A 360 -11.10 -2.47 10.01
C ARG A 360 -12.42 -2.29 10.73
N ASP A 361 -12.37 -1.73 11.94
CA ASP A 361 -13.56 -1.33 12.70
C ASP A 361 -14.07 0.04 12.21
N LEU A 362 -15.27 0.07 11.65
CA LEU A 362 -15.92 1.22 11.04
C LEU A 362 -16.21 2.35 12.04
N ASP A 363 -16.50 2.03 13.30
CA ASP A 363 -16.82 3.02 14.33
C ASP A 363 -15.56 3.70 14.84
N ALA A 364 -14.50 2.93 15.06
CA ALA A 364 -13.21 3.45 15.49
C ALA A 364 -12.44 4.15 14.36
N THR A 365 -12.75 3.81 13.10
CA THR A 365 -12.12 4.40 11.92
C THR A 365 -12.93 5.49 11.20
N VAL A 366 -14.02 5.98 11.82
CA VAL A 366 -14.84 7.07 11.26
C VAL A 366 -13.98 8.30 10.94
N GLY A 367 -14.24 8.91 9.78
CA GLY A 367 -13.58 10.14 9.36
C GLY A 367 -12.11 9.96 8.94
N ARG A 368 -11.65 8.71 8.77
CA ARG A 368 -10.31 8.40 8.23
C ARG A 368 -10.39 7.54 6.98
N GLU A 369 -9.53 7.82 6.02
CA GLU A 369 -9.23 6.95 4.89
C GLU A 369 -7.97 6.14 5.19
N TYR A 370 -7.91 4.92 4.66
CA TYR A 370 -6.78 3.99 4.81
C TYR A 370 -6.29 3.54 3.43
N ARG A 371 -4.99 3.27 3.32
CA ARG A 371 -4.38 2.63 2.16
C ARG A 371 -3.16 1.82 2.54
N PHE A 372 -2.78 0.90 1.67
CA PHE A 372 -1.47 0.26 1.73
C PHE A 372 -0.57 0.82 0.64
N VAL A 373 0.71 1.01 0.95
CA VAL A 373 1.73 1.35 -0.05
C VAL A 373 2.86 0.32 -0.01
N ILE A 374 3.34 -0.10 -1.18
CA ILE A 374 4.50 -0.98 -1.30
C ILE A 374 5.73 -0.10 -1.45
N ARG A 375 6.69 -0.25 -0.54
CA ARG A 375 8.04 0.32 -0.67
C ARG A 375 8.95 -0.75 -1.26
N TRP A 376 9.55 -0.45 -2.40
CA TRP A 376 10.48 -1.33 -3.09
C TRP A 376 11.92 -1.00 -2.69
N LYS A 377 12.81 -2.00 -2.75
CA LYS A 377 14.25 -1.83 -2.41
C LYS A 377 14.98 -0.84 -3.32
N ASP A 378 14.41 -0.50 -4.47
CA ASP A 378 14.91 0.53 -5.38
C ASP A 378 14.41 1.94 -5.04
N GLY A 379 13.70 2.10 -3.91
CA GLY A 379 13.15 3.37 -3.43
C GLY A 379 11.79 3.73 -4.03
N ARG A 380 11.25 2.94 -4.95
CA ARG A 380 9.91 3.16 -5.51
C ARG A 380 8.85 2.98 -4.42
N VAL A 381 7.85 3.86 -4.38
CA VAL A 381 6.63 3.68 -3.59
C VAL A 381 5.47 3.44 -4.55
N GLN A 382 4.72 2.38 -4.34
CA GLN A 382 3.59 2.02 -5.19
C GLN A 382 2.29 2.07 -4.41
N GLU A 383 1.33 2.81 -4.95
CA GLU A 383 -0.03 2.92 -4.45
C GLU A 383 -0.94 1.80 -5.00
N PRO A 384 -2.05 1.51 -4.32
CA PRO A 384 -3.01 0.56 -4.81
C PRO A 384 -3.81 1.20 -5.94
N ARG A 385 -3.89 0.48 -7.06
CA ARG A 385 -4.67 0.83 -8.24
C ARG A 385 -6.17 0.81 -7.95
N TYR A 386 -6.64 -0.14 -7.14
CA TYR A 386 -8.05 -0.30 -6.80
C TYR A 386 -8.25 -0.60 -5.33
N ARG A 387 -9.37 -0.13 -4.77
CA ARG A 387 -9.88 -0.54 -3.46
C ARG A 387 -11.24 -1.17 -3.67
N THR A 388 -11.38 -2.42 -3.24
CA THR A 388 -12.63 -3.16 -3.29
C THR A 388 -13.08 -3.44 -1.87
N THR A 389 -14.34 -3.13 -1.57
CA THR A 389 -14.99 -3.69 -0.38
C THR A 389 -15.27 -5.15 -0.66
N VAL A 390 -14.56 -6.04 0.04
CA VAL A 390 -14.74 -7.49 -0.09
C VAL A 390 -16.05 -7.89 0.59
N ASP A 391 -16.26 -7.39 1.81
CA ASP A 391 -17.48 -7.59 2.56
C ASP A 391 -17.65 -6.52 3.67
N ARG A 392 -18.85 -6.43 4.24
CA ARG A 392 -19.19 -5.60 5.39
C ARG A 392 -19.96 -6.43 6.42
N PHE A 393 -19.27 -6.83 7.48
CA PHE A 393 -19.82 -7.57 8.61
C PHE A 393 -20.07 -6.62 9.78
N GLY A 394 -21.20 -5.91 9.73
CA GLY A 394 -21.58 -4.94 10.77
C GLY A 394 -20.59 -3.79 10.91
N ARG A 395 -19.87 -3.73 12.06
CA ARG A 395 -18.81 -2.75 12.32
C ARG A 395 -17.51 -3.09 11.62
N ARG A 396 -17.31 -4.29 11.10
CA ARG A 396 -16.06 -4.65 10.41
C ARG A 396 -16.22 -4.44 8.92
N LEU A 397 -15.31 -3.69 8.32
CA LEU A 397 -15.19 -3.56 6.87
C LEU A 397 -13.99 -4.35 6.39
N TRP A 398 -14.22 -5.29 5.48
CA TRP A 398 -13.17 -6.03 4.82
C TRP A 398 -12.84 -5.38 3.48
N GLU A 399 -11.58 -5.00 3.33
CA GLU A 399 -11.11 -4.21 2.21
C GLU A 399 -9.92 -4.89 1.55
N LYS A 400 -9.90 -4.83 0.22
CA LYS A 400 -8.82 -5.31 -0.63
C LYS A 400 -8.26 -4.13 -1.41
N PHE A 401 -6.95 -3.98 -1.37
CA PHE A 401 -6.18 -2.94 -2.07
C PHE A 401 -5.31 -3.61 -3.13
N THR A 402 -5.70 -3.54 -4.39
CA THR A 402 -4.97 -4.16 -5.52
C THR A 402 -3.95 -3.20 -6.11
N PHE A 403 -2.75 -3.67 -6.42
CA PHE A 403 -1.62 -2.94 -6.98
C PHE A 403 -1.33 -3.40 -8.40
N ASP A 404 -0.88 -2.49 -9.27
CA ASP A 404 -0.52 -2.84 -10.64
C ASP A 404 0.89 -3.45 -10.75
N THR A 405 1.13 -4.56 -10.07
CA THR A 405 2.45 -5.21 -10.02
C THR A 405 2.30 -6.70 -9.74
N TRP A 406 3.29 -7.49 -10.09
CA TRP A 406 3.34 -8.91 -9.71
C TRP A 406 4.01 -9.04 -8.35
N TYR A 407 3.53 -9.98 -7.52
CA TYR A 407 4.13 -10.23 -6.21
C TYR A 407 5.59 -10.72 -6.36
N ASN A 408 6.52 -9.99 -5.75
CA ASN A 408 7.95 -10.32 -5.72
C ASN A 408 8.58 -9.83 -4.40
N ASP A 409 8.45 -10.66 -3.36
CA ASP A 409 8.97 -10.41 -2.01
C ASP A 409 10.46 -10.01 -1.98
N ARG A 410 11.28 -10.53 -2.90
CA ARG A 410 12.72 -10.23 -2.97
C ARG A 410 13.02 -8.77 -3.32
N GLN A 411 12.13 -8.10 -4.04
CA GLN A 411 12.29 -6.70 -4.47
C GLN A 411 11.52 -5.72 -3.60
N ILE A 412 10.61 -6.21 -2.76
CA ILE A 412 9.85 -5.38 -1.82
C ILE A 412 10.72 -5.18 -0.57
N GLU A 413 10.84 -3.92 -0.15
CA GLU A 413 11.49 -3.55 1.11
C GLU A 413 10.50 -3.68 2.27
N SER A 414 9.32 -3.07 2.13
CA SER A 414 8.25 -3.16 3.13
C SER A 414 6.90 -2.79 2.53
N ILE A 415 5.83 -3.15 3.23
CA ILE A 415 4.47 -2.65 2.96
C ILE A 415 4.05 -1.77 4.14
N ARG A 416 3.53 -0.56 3.89
CA ARG A 416 3.07 0.35 4.94
C ARG A 416 1.57 0.55 4.88
N LEU A 417 0.90 0.43 6.02
CA LEU A 417 -0.44 0.96 6.20
C LEU A 417 -0.33 2.47 6.41
N GLN A 418 -1.17 3.25 5.71
CA GLN A 418 -1.25 4.69 5.87
C GLN A 418 -2.69 5.11 6.15
N SER A 419 -2.87 6.20 6.91
CA SER A 419 -4.17 6.82 7.13
C SER A 419 -4.16 8.33 6.94
N ARG A 420 -5.31 8.91 6.64
CA ARG A 420 -5.53 10.36 6.62
C ARG A 420 -6.97 10.73 6.96
N PRO A 421 -7.26 12.00 7.34
CA PRO A 421 -8.64 12.47 7.51
C PRO A 421 -9.42 12.48 6.18
N VAL A 422 -10.71 12.10 6.23
CA VAL A 422 -11.65 12.21 5.09
C VAL A 422 -11.91 13.69 4.77
N GLN A 423 -11.79 14.07 3.49
CA GLN A 423 -12.12 15.42 3.01
C GLN A 423 -13.50 15.40 2.33
N GLU A 424 -14.49 16.12 2.87
CA GLU A 424 -15.91 16.06 2.44
C GLU A 424 -16.18 16.41 0.96
N GLU A 425 -15.28 17.14 0.29
CA GLU A 425 -15.47 17.59 -1.11
C GLU A 425 -14.79 16.70 -2.18
N ARG A 426 -13.94 15.73 -1.79
CA ARG A 426 -13.26 14.81 -2.71
C ARG A 426 -13.89 13.42 -2.62
N GLY A 427 -14.28 12.85 -3.76
CA GLY A 427 -14.65 11.43 -3.85
C GLY A 427 -13.52 10.50 -3.35
N PRO A 428 -13.78 9.20 -3.16
CA PRO A 428 -12.81 8.28 -2.54
C PRO A 428 -11.46 8.34 -3.26
N ALA A 429 -10.38 8.43 -2.46
CA ALA A 429 -9.01 8.59 -2.95
C ALA A 429 -8.54 7.49 -3.91
N ILE A 430 -9.08 6.30 -3.73
CA ILE A 430 -8.76 5.11 -4.52
C ILE A 430 -10.05 4.69 -5.23
N PRO A 431 -10.04 4.53 -6.56
CA PRO A 431 -11.22 4.14 -7.31
C PRO A 431 -11.65 2.70 -6.97
N SER A 432 -12.97 2.51 -6.83
CA SER A 432 -13.58 1.18 -6.79
C SER A 432 -13.67 0.64 -8.23
N PRO A 433 -13.30 -0.63 -8.50
CA PRO A 433 -13.58 -1.25 -9.77
C PRO A 433 -15.11 -1.28 -9.96
N LYS A 434 -15.60 -0.86 -11.13
CA LYS A 434 -17.03 -0.66 -11.35
C LYS A 434 -17.85 -1.94 -11.49
N ASP A 435 -17.23 -3.11 -11.55
CA ASP A 435 -17.93 -4.39 -11.65
C ASP A 435 -17.00 -5.50 -11.13
N GLU A 436 -16.99 -5.79 -9.81
CA GLU A 436 -16.53 -7.08 -9.28
C GLU A 436 -16.83 -7.20 -7.78
N ILE A 437 -18.05 -7.65 -7.50
CA ILE A 437 -18.51 -8.62 -6.47
C ILE A 437 -20.03 -8.43 -6.45
N THR A 438 -20.74 -9.27 -7.20
CA THR A 438 -22.15 -9.52 -6.94
C THR A 438 -22.19 -10.67 -5.94
N ILE A 439 -22.21 -10.36 -4.64
CA ILE A 439 -22.84 -11.29 -3.70
C ILE A 439 -24.30 -11.28 -4.10
N ALA A 440 -24.70 -12.22 -4.94
CA ALA A 440 -26.11 -12.52 -5.10
C ALA A 440 -26.54 -13.13 -3.76
N ALA A 441 -26.96 -12.27 -2.83
CA ALA A 441 -27.62 -12.67 -1.60
C ALA A 441 -28.92 -13.38 -1.96
N GLY A 442 -28.80 -14.68 -2.25
CA GLY A 442 -29.91 -15.59 -2.42
C GLY A 442 -29.97 -16.44 -1.16
N THR A 443 -30.78 -16.03 -0.18
CA THR A 443 -31.05 -16.86 0.98
C THR A 443 -31.91 -18.04 0.54
N VAL A 444 -31.35 -19.26 0.57
CA VAL A 444 -32.13 -20.47 0.38
C VAL A 444 -32.60 -20.95 1.75
N ARG A 445 -33.90 -21.27 1.87
CA ARG A 445 -34.49 -21.82 3.08
C ARG A 445 -34.79 -23.31 2.87
N PRO A 446 -33.90 -24.22 3.27
CA PRO A 446 -34.23 -25.64 3.30
C PRO A 446 -35.31 -25.90 4.35
N ALA A 447 -36.03 -27.01 4.20
CA ALA A 447 -36.97 -27.45 5.22
C ALA A 447 -36.19 -27.83 6.49
N PRO A 448 -36.62 -27.38 7.69
CA PRO A 448 -35.94 -27.74 8.92
C PRO A 448 -36.10 -29.24 9.19
N SER A 449 -35.00 -29.94 9.47
CA SER A 449 -35.05 -31.25 10.11
C SER A 449 -34.54 -31.13 11.55
N MET A 450 -35.48 -31.18 12.49
CA MET A 450 -35.22 -31.26 13.94
C MET A 450 -34.96 -32.72 14.31
N ILE A 451 -33.92 -33.32 13.72
CA ILE A 451 -33.58 -34.72 13.96
C ILE A 451 -32.45 -34.75 14.99
N ALA A 452 -32.65 -35.51 16.07
CA ALA A 452 -31.59 -35.76 17.04
C ALA A 452 -30.43 -36.53 16.37
N PRO A 453 -29.18 -36.32 16.81
CA PRO A 453 -28.06 -37.09 16.29
C PRO A 453 -28.31 -38.59 16.48
N PRO A 454 -27.88 -39.43 15.52
CA PRO A 454 -28.03 -40.88 15.64
C PRO A 454 -27.19 -41.50 16.78
N GLY A 455 -26.05 -40.87 17.09
CA GLY A 455 -25.12 -41.28 18.13
C GLY A 455 -25.48 -40.83 19.55
N ARG A 456 -24.79 -41.40 20.53
CA ARG A 456 -24.89 -41.09 21.96
C ARG A 456 -23.95 -39.97 22.39
N TYR A 457 -22.88 -39.70 21.65
CA TYR A 457 -21.86 -38.76 22.07
C TYR A 457 -21.74 -37.57 21.12
N ALA A 458 -21.24 -36.47 21.69
CA ALA A 458 -20.90 -35.25 20.98
C ALA A 458 -19.57 -34.70 21.50
N VAL A 459 -19.07 -33.68 20.82
CA VAL A 459 -17.96 -32.85 21.30
C VAL A 459 -18.44 -31.41 21.48
N SER A 460 -18.02 -30.77 22.57
CA SER A 460 -18.37 -29.40 22.94
C SER A 460 -17.17 -28.49 22.73
N PHE A 461 -17.43 -27.37 22.08
CA PHE A 461 -16.50 -26.29 21.80
C PHE A 461 -16.84 -25.09 22.68
N ASP A 462 -15.82 -24.49 23.29
CA ASP A 462 -15.96 -23.45 24.32
C ASP A 462 -15.91 -21.99 23.81
N GLY A 463 -15.64 -21.80 22.51
CA GLY A 463 -15.48 -20.48 21.89
C GLY A 463 -14.12 -19.81 22.10
N GLN A 464 -13.13 -20.47 22.72
CA GLN A 464 -11.79 -19.92 23.00
C GLN A 464 -10.69 -20.48 22.09
N GLY A 465 -10.92 -21.62 21.44
CA GLY A 465 -9.92 -22.16 20.52
C GLY A 465 -10.08 -23.62 20.12
N ASP A 466 -11.09 -24.31 20.66
CA ASP A 466 -11.35 -25.72 20.41
C ASP A 466 -11.49 -26.05 18.92
N TYR A 467 -10.85 -27.14 18.48
CA TYR A 467 -11.01 -27.62 17.12
C TYR A 467 -10.71 -29.10 16.94
N LEU A 468 -11.26 -29.68 15.88
CA LEU A 468 -10.84 -30.98 15.37
C LEU A 468 -9.87 -30.77 14.19
N TYR A 469 -8.76 -31.50 14.20
CA TYR A 469 -7.74 -31.50 13.17
C TYR A 469 -7.74 -32.82 12.40
N ILE A 470 -8.03 -32.75 11.10
CA ILE A 470 -8.03 -33.89 10.20
C ILE A 470 -6.93 -33.68 9.15
N PRO A 471 -5.89 -34.53 9.11
CA PRO A 471 -4.83 -34.44 8.11
C PRO A 471 -5.35 -34.45 6.67
N ASP A 472 -4.60 -33.84 5.74
CA ASP A 472 -4.92 -33.93 4.32
C ASP A 472 -4.88 -35.38 3.82
N SER A 473 -5.87 -35.77 3.02
CA SER A 473 -5.96 -37.08 2.41
C SER A 473 -6.50 -36.98 0.99
N GLU A 474 -6.21 -37.97 0.16
CA GLU A 474 -6.69 -37.99 -1.22
C GLU A 474 -8.21 -38.14 -1.32
N SER A 475 -8.83 -38.88 -0.38
CA SER A 475 -10.28 -39.06 -0.31
C SER A 475 -11.02 -37.75 -0.06
N LEU A 476 -10.42 -36.80 0.67
CA LEU A 476 -10.96 -35.47 0.92
C LEU A 476 -10.67 -34.46 -0.21
N ARG A 477 -9.95 -34.87 -1.27
CA ARG A 477 -9.56 -34.00 -2.41
C ARG A 477 -10.17 -34.42 -3.75
N LYS A 478 -10.45 -35.71 -3.91
CA LYS A 478 -10.92 -36.31 -5.17
C LYS A 478 -12.36 -35.97 -5.57
N PRO A 479 -13.34 -35.91 -4.64
CA PRO A 479 -14.72 -35.67 -5.03
C PRO A 479 -14.89 -34.28 -5.66
N GLN A 480 -15.49 -34.22 -6.84
CA GLN A 480 -15.86 -32.96 -7.52
C GLN A 480 -17.04 -32.26 -6.84
N SER A 481 -17.82 -33.03 -6.08
CA SER A 481 -18.88 -32.55 -5.21
C SER A 481 -18.79 -33.27 -3.87
N LEU A 482 -18.79 -32.51 -2.78
CA LEU A 482 -18.88 -33.03 -1.43
C LEU A 482 -20.21 -32.62 -0.81
N VAL A 483 -20.85 -33.52 -0.10
CA VAL A 483 -21.97 -33.16 0.78
C VAL A 483 -21.53 -33.36 2.22
N VAL A 484 -21.63 -32.31 3.02
CA VAL A 484 -21.29 -32.35 4.45
C VAL A 484 -22.57 -32.25 5.26
N GLU A 485 -22.77 -33.24 6.14
CA GLU A 485 -23.85 -33.26 7.12
C GLU A 485 -23.27 -33.19 8.53
N MET A 486 -23.89 -32.42 9.42
CA MET A 486 -23.54 -32.41 10.83
C MET A 486 -24.75 -32.12 11.71
N TRP A 487 -24.76 -32.71 12.91
CA TRP A 487 -25.74 -32.40 13.94
C TRP A 487 -25.09 -31.43 14.91
N MET A 488 -25.64 -30.22 15.04
CA MET A 488 -25.05 -29.22 15.93
C MET A 488 -26.06 -28.54 16.83
N LYS A 489 -25.60 -28.15 18.02
CA LYS A 489 -26.33 -27.32 18.97
C LYS A 489 -25.49 -26.07 19.27
N PRO A 490 -25.65 -25.00 18.49
CA PRO A 490 -24.84 -23.80 18.67
C PRO A 490 -25.19 -23.09 19.98
N GLN A 491 -24.19 -22.47 20.60
CA GLN A 491 -24.36 -21.63 21.78
C GLN A 491 -23.88 -20.22 21.45
N PHE A 492 -24.71 -19.23 21.78
CA PHE A 492 -24.43 -17.83 21.51
C PHE A 492 -24.38 -17.06 22.84
N GLY A 493 -23.30 -16.31 23.09
CA GLY A 493 -23.25 -15.35 24.19
C GLY A 493 -24.25 -14.20 23.98
N PRO A 494 -24.65 -13.44 25.00
CA PRO A 494 -25.71 -12.42 24.88
C PRO A 494 -25.45 -11.39 23.75
N GLY A 495 -26.48 -11.13 22.94
CA GLY A 495 -26.43 -10.19 21.80
C GLY A 495 -26.49 -8.70 22.20
N PRO A 496 -26.14 -7.79 21.29
CA PRO A 496 -26.65 -7.79 19.91
C PRO A 496 -25.78 -8.52 18.88
N TYR A 497 -26.42 -9.27 17.96
CA TYR A 497 -25.85 -9.91 16.77
C TYR A 497 -26.10 -9.12 15.46
N ASP A 498 -26.50 -7.85 15.55
CA ASP A 498 -26.69 -6.89 14.44
C ASP A 498 -25.55 -6.81 13.40
N HIS A 499 -24.42 -7.45 13.67
CA HIS A 499 -23.19 -7.42 12.87
C HIS A 499 -22.84 -8.74 12.19
N ARG A 500 -23.71 -9.76 12.30
CA ARG A 500 -23.50 -11.11 11.76
C ARG A 500 -22.11 -11.67 12.13
N PRO A 501 -21.78 -11.78 13.42
CA PRO A 501 -20.53 -12.44 13.84
C PRO A 501 -20.45 -13.84 13.22
N LEU A 502 -19.30 -14.15 12.60
CA LEU A 502 -19.04 -15.41 11.94
C LEU A 502 -18.32 -16.36 12.91
N TRP A 503 -18.90 -17.53 13.14
CA TRP A 503 -18.30 -18.63 13.89
C TRP A 503 -17.89 -19.76 12.94
N ALA A 504 -16.69 -20.29 13.11
CA ALA A 504 -16.15 -21.33 12.24
C ALA A 504 -16.85 -22.68 12.48
N LEU A 505 -17.47 -23.28 11.44
CA LEU A 505 -17.96 -24.65 11.51
C LEU A 505 -16.94 -25.63 10.95
N LEU A 506 -16.55 -25.47 9.68
CA LEU A 506 -15.57 -26.33 9.03
C LEU A 506 -14.78 -25.62 7.94
N GLY A 507 -13.54 -26.01 7.69
CA GLY A 507 -12.72 -25.44 6.62
C GLY A 507 -11.66 -26.40 6.14
N LYS A 508 -11.50 -26.52 4.82
CA LYS A 508 -10.37 -27.21 4.19
C LYS A 508 -9.74 -26.27 3.17
N GLY A 509 -8.48 -25.91 3.40
CA GLY A 509 -7.80 -24.90 2.59
C GLY A 509 -8.11 -23.47 3.01
N ALA A 510 -7.53 -22.50 2.31
CA ALA A 510 -7.77 -21.08 2.54
C ALA A 510 -9.08 -20.66 1.85
N ALA A 511 -10.20 -21.16 2.37
CA ALA A 511 -11.51 -20.91 1.77
C ALA A 511 -12.12 -19.55 2.17
N LEU A 512 -11.61 -18.90 3.20
CA LEU A 512 -12.09 -17.58 3.60
C LEU A 512 -10.91 -16.71 4.06
N GLY A 513 -10.56 -15.78 3.17
CA GLY A 513 -9.67 -14.66 3.44
C GLY A 513 -8.21 -15.04 3.61
N THR A 514 -7.44 -14.94 2.53
CA THR A 514 -6.09 -14.35 2.58
C THR A 514 -5.66 -14.10 1.15
N GLY A 515 -5.04 -12.96 0.94
CA GLY A 515 -4.72 -12.51 -0.39
C GLY A 515 -3.71 -13.33 -1.18
N ARG A 516 -3.13 -14.39 -0.63
CA ARG A 516 -1.88 -15.01 -1.12
C ARG A 516 -1.97 -16.35 -1.80
N VAL A 517 -3.16 -16.89 -1.95
CA VAL A 517 -3.33 -18.21 -2.54
C VAL A 517 -4.49 -18.13 -3.52
N ARG A 518 -4.43 -18.86 -4.64
CA ARG A 518 -5.69 -19.22 -5.32
C ARG A 518 -6.63 -19.71 -4.20
N PRO A 519 -7.87 -19.24 -4.11
CA PRO A 519 -8.78 -19.82 -3.13
C PRO A 519 -8.80 -21.32 -3.42
N LEU A 520 -8.42 -22.12 -2.43
CA LEU A 520 -8.39 -23.57 -2.53
C LEU A 520 -9.31 -24.11 -1.45
N GLY A 521 -10.13 -25.06 -1.85
CA GLY A 521 -11.02 -25.81 -1.01
C GLY A 521 -12.32 -25.07 -0.74
N PHE A 522 -12.82 -25.24 0.48
CA PHE A 522 -14.16 -24.85 0.88
C PHE A 522 -14.24 -24.61 2.40
N GLY A 523 -15.26 -23.87 2.82
CA GLY A 523 -15.51 -23.53 4.21
C GLY A 523 -16.99 -23.34 4.50
N LEU A 524 -17.35 -23.56 5.76
CA LEU A 524 -18.65 -23.31 6.32
C LEU A 524 -18.47 -22.50 7.59
N ALA A 525 -19.09 -21.33 7.62
CA ALA A 525 -19.22 -20.52 8.82
C ALA A 525 -20.69 -20.40 9.21
N MET A 526 -20.95 -19.86 10.38
CA MET A 526 -22.28 -19.64 10.92
C MET A 526 -22.40 -18.24 11.47
N TYR A 527 -23.55 -17.59 11.28
CA TYR A 527 -23.85 -16.31 11.91
C TYR A 527 -25.29 -16.24 12.42
N LYS A 528 -25.53 -15.29 13.32
CA LYS A 528 -26.85 -14.92 13.81
C LYS A 528 -27.17 -13.48 13.42
N ASP A 529 -28.44 -13.20 13.17
CA ASP A 529 -28.95 -11.88 12.79
C ASP A 529 -30.12 -11.53 13.71
N ASP A 530 -30.01 -10.41 14.43
CA ASP A 530 -31.05 -9.93 15.36
C ASP A 530 -32.37 -9.61 14.66
N SER A 531 -32.35 -9.32 13.35
CA SER A 531 -33.57 -9.13 12.56
C SER A 531 -34.34 -10.44 12.32
N GLN A 532 -33.69 -11.59 12.51
CA GLN A 532 -34.26 -12.93 12.37
C GLN A 532 -33.85 -13.79 13.57
N PRO A 533 -34.33 -13.46 14.79
CA PRO A 533 -33.83 -14.03 16.04
C PRO A 533 -34.12 -15.54 16.18
N ASP A 534 -35.16 -16.03 15.48
CA ASP A 534 -35.53 -17.45 15.44
C ASP A 534 -34.70 -18.26 14.44
N PHE A 535 -33.71 -17.64 13.78
CA PHE A 535 -32.86 -18.30 12.80
C PHE A 535 -31.39 -18.19 13.18
N VAL A 536 -30.64 -19.12 12.61
CA VAL A 536 -29.20 -19.09 12.45
C VAL A 536 -28.90 -19.35 10.99
N PHE A 537 -27.86 -18.74 10.47
CA PHE A 537 -27.50 -18.85 9.06
C PHE A 537 -26.14 -19.53 8.93
N THR A 538 -26.00 -20.38 7.94
CA THR A 538 -24.70 -20.89 7.51
C THR A 538 -24.25 -20.13 6.28
N ASP A 539 -23.02 -19.63 6.33
CA ASP A 539 -22.33 -19.01 5.21
C ASP A 539 -21.39 -20.06 4.60
N ARG A 540 -21.84 -20.64 3.49
CA ARG A 540 -21.09 -21.66 2.77
C ARG A 540 -20.26 -20.99 1.69
N CYS A 541 -18.95 -21.23 1.72
CA CYS A 541 -18.02 -20.67 0.74
C CYS A 541 -17.17 -21.76 0.06
N GLU A 542 -17.02 -21.66 -1.25
CA GLU A 542 -16.23 -22.60 -2.05
C GLU A 542 -15.39 -21.88 -3.11
N SER A 543 -14.16 -22.35 -3.32
CA SER A 543 -13.29 -21.84 -4.37
C SER A 543 -13.80 -22.17 -5.76
N PHE A 544 -13.53 -21.33 -6.75
CA PHE A 544 -13.74 -21.65 -8.16
C PHE A 544 -12.76 -20.86 -9.04
N GLU A 545 -12.75 -21.09 -10.35
CA GLU A 545 -11.74 -20.52 -11.28
C GLU A 545 -11.55 -19.00 -11.18
N ARG A 546 -12.59 -18.23 -10.82
CA ARG A 546 -12.55 -16.76 -10.75
C ARG A 546 -12.69 -16.19 -9.33
N GLY A 547 -12.56 -17.01 -8.27
CA GLY A 547 -12.62 -16.52 -6.90
C GLY A 547 -13.32 -17.45 -5.92
N LEU A 548 -14.18 -16.88 -5.08
CA LEU A 548 -14.98 -17.59 -4.09
C LEU A 548 -16.47 -17.46 -4.42
N ARG A 549 -17.23 -18.52 -4.18
CA ARG A 549 -18.69 -18.53 -4.31
C ARG A 549 -19.28 -18.79 -2.94
N GLY A 550 -20.12 -17.85 -2.49
CA GLY A 550 -20.84 -17.92 -1.22
C GLY A 550 -22.33 -18.20 -1.42
N VAL A 551 -22.94 -18.96 -0.50
CA VAL A 551 -24.39 -19.13 -0.38
C VAL A 551 -24.78 -19.14 1.09
N ASP A 552 -25.75 -18.30 1.44
CA ASP A 552 -26.33 -18.29 2.78
C ASP A 552 -27.54 -19.21 2.87
N THR A 553 -27.52 -20.08 3.87
CA THR A 553 -28.63 -21.01 4.16
C THR A 553 -29.18 -20.71 5.55
N GLY A 554 -30.49 -20.45 5.63
CA GLY A 554 -31.16 -20.14 6.90
C GLY A 554 -31.75 -21.37 7.57
N TRP A 555 -31.35 -21.62 8.82
CA TRP A 555 -31.83 -22.70 9.68
C TRP A 555 -32.66 -22.14 10.83
N LYS A 556 -33.86 -22.68 11.05
CA LYS A 556 -34.69 -22.25 12.18
C LYS A 556 -34.07 -22.78 13.47
N LEU A 557 -33.72 -21.89 14.38
CA LEU A 557 -33.23 -22.22 15.71
C LEU A 557 -34.35 -22.94 16.50
N SER A 558 -33.98 -24.01 17.18
CA SER A 558 -34.87 -24.77 18.06
C SER A 558 -34.14 -25.10 19.35
N GLU A 559 -34.87 -25.54 20.37
CA GLU A 559 -34.28 -26.06 21.62
C GLU A 559 -33.45 -27.34 21.40
N GLY A 560 -33.66 -28.04 20.28
CA GLY A 560 -33.01 -29.29 19.91
C GLY A 560 -31.81 -29.12 18.96
N TRP A 561 -31.39 -30.24 18.38
CA TRP A 561 -30.28 -30.30 17.42
C TRP A 561 -30.67 -29.75 16.05
N LEU A 562 -29.74 -29.04 15.42
CA LEU A 562 -29.81 -28.61 14.03
C LEU A 562 -29.08 -29.63 13.17
N HIS A 563 -29.76 -30.20 12.18
CA HIS A 563 -29.11 -30.99 11.13
C HIS A 563 -28.74 -30.06 9.97
N VAL A 564 -27.46 -29.70 9.87
CA VAL A 564 -26.92 -28.86 8.80
C VAL A 564 -26.44 -29.78 7.67
N SER A 565 -26.92 -29.54 6.45
CA SER A 565 -26.55 -30.30 5.26
C SER A 565 -26.22 -29.35 4.12
N GLU A 566 -24.95 -29.32 3.70
CA GLU A 566 -24.43 -28.40 2.70
C GLU A 566 -23.67 -29.13 1.60
N THR A 567 -23.90 -28.71 0.36
CA THR A 567 -23.22 -29.27 -0.81
C THR A 567 -22.16 -28.31 -1.32
N PHE A 568 -20.92 -28.77 -1.39
CA PHE A 568 -19.79 -28.07 -1.99
C PHE A 568 -19.50 -28.64 -3.36
N GLY A 569 -19.52 -27.81 -4.41
CA GLY A 569 -19.42 -28.27 -5.79
C GLY A 569 -18.39 -27.50 -6.61
N ASP A 570 -17.71 -28.19 -7.51
CA ASP A 570 -16.76 -27.61 -8.48
C ASP A 570 -15.64 -26.78 -7.84
N TYR A 571 -15.29 -27.09 -6.59
CA TYR A 571 -14.25 -26.38 -5.87
C TYR A 571 -12.85 -26.80 -6.31
N ILE A 572 -11.88 -25.88 -6.19
CA ILE A 572 -10.47 -26.19 -6.49
C ILE A 572 -9.89 -26.91 -5.28
N PRO A 573 -9.40 -28.17 -5.38
CA PRO A 573 -8.90 -28.89 -4.21
C PRO A 573 -7.70 -28.22 -3.52
N ALA A 574 -7.61 -28.35 -2.19
CA ALA A 574 -6.52 -27.80 -1.37
C ALA A 574 -5.52 -28.89 -0.91
N PRO A 575 -4.61 -29.37 -1.78
CA PRO A 575 -3.58 -30.33 -1.38
C PRO A 575 -2.69 -29.78 -0.27
N GLY A 576 -2.32 -30.65 0.67
CA GLY A 576 -1.48 -30.31 1.82
C GLY A 576 -2.19 -29.50 2.91
N HIS A 577 -3.47 -29.17 2.74
CA HIS A 577 -4.23 -28.44 3.75
C HIS A 577 -5.15 -29.39 4.53
N PRO A 578 -5.09 -29.38 5.87
CA PRO A 578 -5.97 -30.19 6.70
C PRO A 578 -7.42 -29.73 6.55
N LEU A 579 -8.36 -30.61 6.90
CA LEU A 579 -9.72 -30.22 7.24
C LEU A 579 -9.74 -29.90 8.74
N VAL A 580 -10.33 -28.77 9.09
CA VAL A 580 -10.50 -28.32 10.48
C VAL A 580 -11.97 -28.03 10.77
N ILE A 581 -12.39 -28.29 12.00
CA ILE A 581 -13.78 -28.14 12.45
C ILE A 581 -13.77 -27.39 13.78
N GLY A 582 -14.65 -26.41 13.96
CA GLY A 582 -14.75 -25.57 15.17
C GLY A 582 -13.83 -24.34 15.20
N ARG A 583 -12.76 -24.33 14.38
CA ARG A 583 -11.87 -23.17 14.21
C ARG A 583 -11.26 -23.17 12.81
N PHE A 584 -11.01 -21.98 12.25
CA PHE A 584 -10.17 -21.84 11.06
C PHE A 584 -8.70 -21.66 11.45
N LEU A 585 -7.79 -22.29 10.70
CA LEU A 585 -6.34 -22.13 10.90
C LEU A 585 -5.83 -20.75 10.45
N ILE A 586 -6.67 -20.01 9.73
CA ILE A 586 -6.52 -18.59 9.41
C ILE A 586 -7.66 -17.90 10.16
N PRO A 587 -7.39 -16.94 11.06
CA PRO A 587 -8.42 -16.37 11.93
C PRO A 587 -9.31 -15.38 11.17
N SER A 588 -10.23 -15.90 10.37
CA SER A 588 -11.26 -15.15 9.64
C SER A 588 -12.67 -15.30 10.26
N ALA A 589 -12.81 -16.17 11.25
CA ALA A 589 -14.04 -16.38 12.02
C ALA A 589 -13.70 -16.66 13.49
N ASP A 590 -14.62 -16.33 14.38
CA ASP A 590 -14.51 -16.63 15.81
C ASP A 590 -14.58 -18.16 16.03
N PRO A 591 -13.89 -18.70 17.06
CA PRO A 591 -14.02 -20.12 17.40
C PRO A 591 -15.46 -20.46 17.74
N LEU A 592 -15.88 -21.68 17.37
CA LEU A 592 -17.21 -22.18 17.65
C LEU A 592 -17.46 -22.27 19.16
N SER A 593 -18.64 -21.82 19.59
CA SER A 593 -19.20 -22.15 20.90
C SER A 593 -20.43 -23.01 20.69
N GLY A 594 -20.49 -24.18 21.32
CA GLY A 594 -21.61 -25.11 21.22
C GLY A 594 -21.17 -26.56 21.02
N GLN A 595 -22.11 -27.42 20.66
CA GLN A 595 -21.85 -28.86 20.53
C GLN A 595 -22.01 -29.31 19.08
N ILE A 596 -21.17 -30.25 18.65
CA ILE A 596 -21.34 -30.99 17.40
C ILE A 596 -21.39 -32.48 17.74
N ALA A 597 -22.46 -33.12 17.29
CA ALA A 597 -22.61 -34.56 17.20
C ALA A 597 -22.49 -34.97 15.73
N GLU A 598 -22.08 -36.21 15.50
CA GLU A 598 -21.91 -36.89 14.22
C GLU A 598 -21.65 -36.02 12.98
N ILE A 599 -20.48 -36.15 12.37
CA ILE A 599 -20.13 -35.40 11.15
C ILE A 599 -19.94 -36.38 10.01
N ARG A 600 -20.60 -36.13 8.87
CA ARG A 600 -20.54 -36.98 7.68
C ARG A 600 -20.08 -36.19 6.48
N VAL A 601 -19.23 -36.81 5.67
CA VAL A 601 -18.75 -36.26 4.41
C VAL A 601 -19.01 -37.30 3.33
N TRP A 602 -19.73 -36.91 2.28
CA TRP A 602 -20.11 -37.77 1.16
C TRP A 602 -19.54 -37.24 -0.15
N ASP A 603 -19.16 -38.14 -1.06
CA ASP A 603 -18.92 -37.82 -2.46
C ASP A 603 -20.28 -37.70 -3.17
N GLY A 604 -20.71 -36.47 -3.43
CA GLY A 604 -22.03 -36.17 -4.00
C GLY A 604 -22.24 -36.74 -5.41
N THR A 605 -21.17 -37.20 -6.08
CA THR A 605 -21.27 -37.87 -7.38
C THR A 605 -21.51 -39.38 -7.28
N LYS A 606 -21.25 -39.98 -6.11
CA LYS A 606 -21.37 -41.42 -5.86
C LYS A 606 -22.42 -41.78 -4.82
N ALA A 607 -22.70 -40.86 -3.91
CA ALA A 607 -23.68 -41.07 -2.86
C ALA A 607 -25.08 -41.25 -3.47
N PRO A 608 -25.89 -42.19 -2.95
CA PRO A 608 -27.30 -42.27 -3.29
C PRO A 608 -28.05 -41.06 -2.68
N ASP A 609 -29.39 -41.07 -2.71
CA ASP A 609 -30.17 -40.08 -1.95
C ASP A 609 -29.84 -40.19 -0.45
N ILE A 610 -29.03 -39.26 0.06
CA ILE A 610 -28.50 -39.29 1.43
C ILE A 610 -29.59 -39.07 2.48
N ARG A 611 -30.76 -38.51 2.09
CA ARG A 611 -31.90 -38.31 3.01
C ARG A 611 -32.39 -39.62 3.63
N GLN A 612 -32.13 -40.76 2.99
CA GLN A 612 -32.46 -42.06 3.57
C GLN A 612 -31.66 -42.42 4.83
N TYR A 613 -30.57 -41.68 5.11
CA TYR A 613 -29.66 -41.86 6.23
C TYR A 613 -29.80 -40.82 7.35
N GLU A 614 -30.66 -39.81 7.20
CA GLU A 614 -30.79 -38.60 8.04
C GLU A 614 -31.08 -38.86 9.54
N GLY A 615 -31.38 -40.10 9.94
CA GLY A 615 -31.59 -40.47 11.35
C GLY A 615 -31.11 -41.88 11.66
N LYS A 616 -30.16 -42.41 10.89
CA LYS A 616 -29.66 -43.77 11.03
C LYS A 616 -28.17 -43.74 11.34
N ALA A 617 -27.74 -44.56 12.31
CA ALA A 617 -26.33 -44.86 12.49
C ALA A 617 -25.79 -45.54 11.22
N LEU A 618 -24.64 -45.09 10.76
CA LEU A 618 -23.96 -45.63 9.58
C LEU A 618 -23.08 -46.83 9.96
N THR A 619 -22.89 -47.75 9.02
CA THR A 619 -21.97 -48.90 9.15
C THR A 619 -20.56 -48.56 8.68
N GLY A 620 -20.39 -47.48 7.90
CA GLY A 620 -19.11 -46.98 7.40
C GLY A 620 -18.82 -47.39 5.95
N ASP A 621 -19.49 -48.42 5.44
CA ASP A 621 -19.34 -48.93 4.06
C ASP A 621 -20.39 -48.41 3.08
N GLU A 622 -21.16 -47.38 3.47
CA GLU A 622 -22.15 -46.77 2.60
C GLU A 622 -21.52 -46.23 1.30
N PRO A 623 -22.17 -46.45 0.13
CA PRO A 623 -21.66 -45.96 -1.14
C PRO A 623 -21.47 -44.45 -1.13
N GLY A 624 -20.26 -44.00 -1.47
CA GLY A 624 -19.93 -42.57 -1.52
C GLY A 624 -19.57 -41.95 -0.17
N LEU A 625 -19.55 -42.70 0.94
CA LEU A 625 -19.09 -42.16 2.22
C LEU A 625 -17.56 -41.89 2.17
N VAL A 626 -17.18 -40.65 2.43
CA VAL A 626 -15.79 -40.18 2.43
C VAL A 626 -15.22 -40.17 3.84
N ALA A 627 -16.00 -39.70 4.81
CA ALA A 627 -15.66 -39.74 6.23
C ALA A 627 -16.94 -39.71 7.08
N CYS A 628 -16.91 -40.35 8.25
CA CYS A 628 -17.97 -40.26 9.26
C CYS A 628 -17.36 -40.35 10.66
N TRP A 629 -17.46 -39.27 11.45
CA TRP A 629 -17.05 -39.22 12.84
C TRP A 629 -18.28 -39.27 13.73
N THR A 630 -18.52 -40.41 14.38
CA THR A 630 -19.72 -40.63 15.21
C THR A 630 -19.54 -40.19 16.66
N PHE A 631 -18.30 -40.04 17.11
CA PHE A 631 -17.90 -39.73 18.49
C PHE A 631 -18.22 -40.83 19.53
N GLU A 632 -18.56 -42.05 19.08
CA GLU A 632 -18.94 -43.15 19.98
C GLU A 632 -17.82 -43.70 20.87
N GLU A 633 -16.59 -43.20 20.71
CA GLU A 633 -15.48 -43.46 21.62
C GLU A 633 -15.74 -42.90 23.03
N GLY A 634 -16.47 -41.78 23.11
CA GLY A 634 -16.81 -41.09 24.36
C GLY A 634 -15.62 -40.51 25.13
N GLY A 635 -14.42 -40.48 24.54
CA GLY A 635 -13.21 -39.99 25.20
C GLY A 635 -11.92 -40.19 24.40
N GLY A 636 -10.85 -39.53 24.85
CA GLY A 636 -9.51 -39.63 24.26
C GLY A 636 -9.18 -38.48 23.28
N GLN A 637 -8.03 -38.58 22.62
CA GLN A 637 -7.52 -37.51 21.73
C GLN A 637 -7.92 -37.67 20.27
N ILE A 638 -8.53 -38.80 19.91
CA ILE A 638 -8.85 -39.15 18.52
C ILE A 638 -10.34 -39.48 18.43
N ALA A 639 -11.04 -38.81 17.53
CA ALA A 639 -12.34 -39.23 17.02
C ALA A 639 -12.13 -40.05 15.73
N HIS A 640 -12.57 -41.30 15.71
CA HIS A 640 -12.33 -42.19 14.58
C HIS A 640 -13.35 -41.95 13.48
N ASP A 641 -12.83 -41.70 12.27
CA ASP A 641 -13.56 -41.92 11.03
C ASP A 641 -13.87 -43.41 10.85
N ILE A 642 -15.15 -43.78 10.81
CA ILE A 642 -15.62 -45.16 10.60
C ILE A 642 -15.58 -45.60 9.12
N SER A 643 -15.33 -44.67 8.19
CA SER A 643 -15.22 -44.99 6.77
C SER A 643 -13.93 -45.77 6.44
N PRO A 644 -13.88 -46.51 5.32
CA PRO A 644 -12.67 -47.15 4.83
C PRO A 644 -11.48 -46.21 4.58
N ASN A 645 -11.71 -44.89 4.52
CA ASN A 645 -10.65 -43.91 4.25
C ASN A 645 -9.87 -43.53 5.52
N ALA A 646 -10.38 -43.85 6.71
CA ALA A 646 -9.71 -43.62 8.00
C ALA A 646 -9.18 -42.17 8.19
N ASN A 647 -9.98 -41.17 7.82
CA ASN A 647 -9.69 -39.75 8.05
C ASN A 647 -9.88 -39.37 9.53
N HIS A 648 -9.23 -40.07 10.46
CA HIS A 648 -9.42 -39.83 11.88
C HIS A 648 -9.11 -38.37 12.25
N ALA A 649 -9.95 -37.81 13.12
CA ALA A 649 -9.80 -36.45 13.62
C ALA A 649 -9.06 -36.48 14.95
N ARG A 650 -8.07 -35.61 15.11
CA ARG A 650 -7.41 -35.37 16.38
C ARG A 650 -8.04 -34.15 17.04
N LEU A 651 -8.27 -34.22 18.34
CA LEU A 651 -8.70 -33.07 19.12
C LEU A 651 -7.50 -32.12 19.31
N GLY A 652 -7.70 -30.84 18.99
CA GLY A 652 -6.75 -29.78 19.22
C GLY A 652 -5.43 -29.88 18.45
N SER A 653 -4.40 -29.27 19.06
CA SER A 653 -3.16 -28.92 18.39
C SER A 653 -2.01 -29.89 18.67
N SER A 654 -2.08 -30.64 19.76
CA SER A 654 -1.01 -31.51 20.23
C SER A 654 -1.43 -32.98 20.30
N VAL A 655 -0.48 -33.87 20.61
CA VAL A 655 -0.71 -35.33 20.62
C VAL A 655 -1.37 -35.77 21.94
N GLY A 656 -1.27 -34.95 22.98
CA GLY A 656 -1.97 -35.15 24.24
C GLY A 656 -2.98 -34.03 24.49
N PRO A 657 -3.67 -34.06 25.64
CA PRO A 657 -4.70 -33.08 25.88
C PRO A 657 -4.17 -31.65 26.01
N ASP A 658 -4.83 -30.69 25.37
CA ASP A 658 -4.50 -29.26 25.45
C ASP A 658 -5.75 -28.36 25.50
N ASP A 659 -5.55 -27.05 25.73
CA ASP A 659 -6.63 -26.07 25.87
C ASP A 659 -7.36 -25.76 24.54
N ALA A 660 -6.98 -26.40 23.42
CA ALA A 660 -7.67 -26.34 22.15
C ALA A 660 -8.44 -27.64 21.84
N ASP A 661 -8.60 -28.51 22.83
CA ASP A 661 -9.38 -29.74 22.71
C ASP A 661 -10.86 -29.50 23.02
N PRO A 662 -11.76 -29.83 22.09
CA PRO A 662 -13.17 -29.88 22.44
C PRO A 662 -13.41 -31.01 23.45
N THR A 663 -14.40 -30.81 24.32
CA THR A 663 -14.70 -31.74 25.41
C THR A 663 -15.76 -32.76 25.01
N TRP A 664 -15.59 -34.03 25.38
CA TRP A 664 -16.56 -35.09 25.10
C TRP A 664 -17.83 -34.93 25.94
N VAL A 665 -18.99 -35.13 25.33
CA VAL A 665 -20.31 -35.01 25.96
C VAL A 665 -21.10 -36.29 25.73
N ASP A 666 -21.65 -36.88 26.80
CA ASP A 666 -22.60 -37.99 26.74
C ASP A 666 -24.03 -37.44 26.71
N LEU A 667 -24.70 -37.61 25.57
CA LEU A 667 -26.05 -37.08 25.33
C LEU A 667 -27.14 -37.82 26.11
N SER A 668 -26.82 -38.97 26.72
CA SER A 668 -27.77 -39.69 27.58
C SER A 668 -27.93 -39.06 28.96
N ALA A 669 -27.03 -38.15 29.37
CA ALA A 669 -27.09 -37.46 30.65
C ALA A 669 -28.15 -36.35 30.70
N ASP A 670 -28.60 -35.85 29.53
CA ASP A 670 -29.63 -34.80 29.41
C ASP A 670 -31.08 -35.35 29.49
N LEU A 671 -31.25 -36.65 29.75
CA LEU A 671 -32.55 -37.34 29.88
C LEU A 671 -32.97 -37.62 31.34
N LEU A 672 -32.26 -37.03 32.32
CA LEU A 672 -32.60 -37.05 33.75
C LEU A 672 -32.91 -35.64 34.25
#